data_AF-A0AAI9WWK9-F1
#
_entry.id   AF-A0AAI9WWK9-F1
#
_cell.length_a   1.000
_cell.length_b   1.000
_cell.length_c   1.000
_cell.angle_alpha   90.00
_cell.angle_beta   90.00
_cell.angle_gamma   90.00
#
_symmetry.space_group_name_H-M   'P 1'
#
loop_
_entity.id
_entity.type
_entity.pdbx_description
1 polymer ?
#
loop_
_entity_poly.entity_id
_entity_poly.type
_entity_poly.pdbx_seq_one_letter_code
_entity_poly.pdbx_strand_id
1 'polypeptide(L)'
;MTSNSQGVKLDLDIDVDATTSKAEESTKNDDDTIEQSEILEHTGKMQEAGEDKMYESLKDLGNGANAMTKEMLPVKKRLTLQERLALAAKGKKRVASEKGAKEFIATSPSSVSSQVSSDVSTSNQEPVDDEDGDELEKLRTENTKLKNQLKKNKPFDEDKNKFLATIAAKDDTIQQLLKEGEVLSHKELKLNETIKKLKSANQALEEDLANFSKKHDESLVKQEELQDFLRTKKFKTVEMFISKYAELNDKLKNLKEENESLKLTKIKYSELLASHEETKLAKQDTEKSLANLKIEFDMKKEQNRLEIASKEKKIMSIKNDLVLAKQNYSQEVTRLEEKIEQLRLDAEIDNHNSTTQKDTKDLVNFEDFKKLSDAHHLQQKQYLSAQENWNIKESNLLLKVETLKSSLESAKMTKTKLSNDIAKATKTIQTQMTESLKLKDQIKQHISKINDLELALESKDSSIQELDEKLEKLKSVYNQERINLNLKISNLTEVIEKSNEQKHPEPLRLDTKSNRDNLSNANLSWNDIRLGESSTTPALNKEYSIFFNNSSHNHSSASFTEIGDDMYDREQSSYSSQVGVGVGGGGVVVGGGTGESSLNFGVPTSNQNNNNNLHLVNKMSSNIRRLEIELHTLKDEYSKLLDEKEAREQELLNAMKINEQVNSLTLKIKELEETIEEKNEKEKTMLELIGEKSEQVSELQADVMDLKEICRSQVQQMIELQGL
;
A
#
# COMPACT_ATOMS: atom_id res chain seq x y z
N MET A 1 -40.17 -14.40 41.48
CA MET A 1 -41.45 -14.62 40.79
C MET A 1 -41.18 -15.33 39.47
N THR A 2 -42.09 -16.22 39.05
CA THR A 2 -42.29 -16.72 37.66
C THR A 2 -41.07 -16.85 36.74
N SER A 3 -40.55 -18.08 36.71
CA SER A 3 -40.12 -18.87 35.56
C SER A 3 -40.31 -18.29 34.15
N ASN A 4 -39.37 -18.62 33.25
CA ASN A 4 -39.68 -19.65 32.24
C ASN A 4 -38.43 -20.48 31.87
N SER A 5 -38.63 -21.65 31.27
CA SER A 5 -37.57 -22.58 30.88
C SER A 5 -37.78 -23.09 29.46
N GLN A 6 -36.69 -23.30 28.70
CA GLN A 6 -36.62 -24.38 27.71
C GLN A 6 -35.17 -24.61 27.28
N GLY A 7 -34.69 -25.85 27.41
CA GLY A 7 -33.51 -26.34 26.72
C GLY A 7 -33.95 -27.23 25.56
N VAL A 8 -33.21 -27.23 24.46
CA VAL A 8 -33.44 -28.11 23.32
C VAL A 8 -32.19 -28.96 23.10
N LYS A 9 -32.38 -30.27 23.08
CA LYS A 9 -31.37 -31.28 22.75
C LYS A 9 -31.59 -31.65 21.28
N LEU A 10 -30.53 -31.64 20.47
CA LEU A 10 -30.55 -32.11 19.10
C LEU A 10 -29.51 -33.22 18.98
N ASP A 11 -30.01 -34.44 18.81
CA ASP A 11 -29.23 -35.61 18.42
C ASP A 11 -29.15 -35.64 16.88
N LEU A 12 -28.01 -36.06 16.34
CA LEU A 12 -27.77 -36.16 14.90
C LEU A 12 -27.02 -37.46 14.60
N ASP A 13 -27.78 -38.54 14.42
CA ASP A 13 -27.27 -39.81 13.90
C ASP A 13 -26.98 -39.66 12.39
N ILE A 14 -25.84 -40.18 11.94
CA ILE A 14 -25.47 -40.27 10.51
C ILE A 14 -24.83 -41.64 10.25
N ASP A 15 -25.58 -42.48 9.56
CA ASP A 15 -25.20 -43.71 8.85
C ASP A 15 -26.23 -43.82 7.71
N VAL A 16 -26.06 -44.38 6.52
CA VAL A 16 -24.99 -44.95 5.67
C VAL A 16 -25.76 -45.54 4.47
N ASP A 17 -25.17 -45.57 3.26
CA ASP A 17 -25.59 -46.30 2.04
C ASP A 17 -27.08 -46.51 1.65
N ALA A 18 -27.40 -46.12 0.41
CA ALA A 18 -28.03 -47.04 -0.55
C ALA A 18 -27.86 -46.58 -2.01
N THR A 19 -27.14 -47.36 -2.82
CA THR A 19 -27.19 -47.23 -4.29
C THR A 19 -28.42 -47.95 -4.84
N THR A 20 -29.17 -47.35 -5.78
CA THR A 20 -30.04 -48.10 -6.70
C THR A 20 -30.10 -47.48 -8.09
N SER A 21 -30.23 -48.34 -9.10
CA SER A 21 -30.30 -47.99 -10.51
C SER A 21 -31.69 -47.47 -10.93
N LYS A 22 -31.73 -46.64 -11.97
CA LYS A 22 -32.79 -46.76 -12.98
C LYS A 22 -32.23 -46.53 -14.38
N ALA A 23 -32.47 -47.48 -15.27
CA ALA A 23 -32.36 -47.27 -16.71
C ALA A 23 -33.73 -46.85 -17.26
N GLU A 24 -33.75 -46.05 -18.31
CA GLU A 24 -34.92 -45.91 -19.18
C GLU A 24 -34.47 -45.57 -20.60
N GLU A 25 -35.32 -45.86 -21.57
CA GLU A 25 -34.94 -46.23 -22.93
C GLU A 25 -35.57 -45.26 -23.95
N SER A 26 -34.79 -44.76 -24.91
CA SER A 26 -35.32 -44.09 -26.10
C SER A 26 -34.43 -44.37 -27.32
N THR A 27 -35.07 -44.52 -28.48
CA THR A 27 -34.50 -45.21 -29.65
C THR A 27 -34.61 -44.36 -30.93
N LYS A 28 -33.85 -44.78 -31.95
CA LYS A 28 -33.84 -44.28 -33.35
C LYS A 28 -33.14 -42.94 -33.51
N ASN A 29 -32.46 -42.59 -34.60
CA ASN A 29 -32.03 -43.14 -35.89
C ASN A 29 -31.28 -41.92 -36.57
N ASP A 30 -30.64 -41.92 -37.74
CA ASP A 30 -30.62 -42.80 -38.92
C ASP A 30 -29.15 -43.04 -39.40
N ASP A 31 -28.97 -43.97 -40.35
CA ASP A 31 -27.76 -44.15 -41.18
C ASP A 31 -27.63 -43.02 -42.25
N ASP A 32 -26.65 -42.89 -43.15
CA ASP A 32 -25.48 -43.68 -43.56
C ASP A 32 -24.50 -42.80 -44.41
N THR A 33 -23.48 -43.41 -45.03
CA THR A 33 -22.78 -42.99 -46.29
C THR A 33 -21.42 -42.26 -46.20
N ILE A 34 -20.35 -43.05 -46.03
CA ILE A 34 -19.29 -43.33 -47.06
C ILE A 34 -18.67 -42.15 -47.85
N GLU A 35 -17.33 -42.04 -47.76
CA GLU A 35 -16.28 -41.65 -48.77
C GLU A 35 -16.53 -40.47 -49.78
N GLN A 36 -15.54 -39.69 -50.26
CA GLN A 36 -14.22 -40.04 -50.80
C GLN A 36 -13.18 -38.90 -50.67
N SER A 37 -11.93 -39.23 -50.97
CA SER A 37 -10.78 -38.31 -51.04
C SER A 37 -10.63 -37.64 -52.42
N GLU A 38 -10.10 -36.41 -52.46
CA GLU A 38 -9.12 -36.07 -53.50
C GLU A 38 -8.14 -34.97 -53.06
N ILE A 39 -6.99 -34.90 -53.73
CA ILE A 39 -5.87 -33.99 -53.47
C ILE A 39 -5.45 -33.40 -54.82
N LEU A 40 -5.28 -32.08 -54.92
CA LEU A 40 -4.15 -31.47 -55.65
C LEU A 40 -4.05 -29.96 -55.48
N GLU A 41 -2.86 -29.45 -55.80
CA GLU A 41 -2.44 -28.06 -55.68
C GLU A 41 -2.97 -27.21 -56.85
N HIS A 42 -3.21 -25.91 -56.64
CA HIS A 42 -2.50 -24.94 -57.48
C HIS A 42 -2.31 -23.55 -56.86
N THR A 43 -1.19 -22.99 -57.25
CA THR A 43 -0.58 -21.71 -56.87
C THR A 43 -1.44 -20.45 -57.12
N GLY A 44 -1.39 -19.52 -56.16
CA GLY A 44 -0.76 -18.22 -56.45
C GLY A 44 -1.61 -16.93 -56.48
N LYS A 45 -0.99 -15.89 -55.90
CA LYS A 45 -1.21 -14.43 -56.06
C LYS A 45 -2.37 -13.73 -55.32
N MET A 46 -1.92 -12.97 -54.31
CA MET A 46 -2.26 -11.56 -54.04
C MET A 46 -3.67 -11.21 -53.51
N GLN A 47 -3.72 -10.77 -52.25
CA GLN A 47 -3.88 -9.33 -51.99
C GLN A 47 -3.22 -8.91 -50.66
N GLU A 48 -2.84 -7.64 -50.56
CA GLU A 48 -2.15 -7.04 -49.41
C GLU A 48 -3.14 -6.27 -48.51
N ALA A 49 -3.16 -6.56 -47.21
CA ALA A 49 -3.46 -5.64 -46.09
C ALA A 49 -3.54 -6.44 -44.77
N GLY A 50 -2.89 -6.06 -43.67
CA GLY A 50 -1.88 -5.00 -43.53
C GLY A 50 -1.49 -4.81 -42.06
N GLU A 51 -0.23 -5.06 -41.74
CA GLU A 51 0.40 -4.78 -40.44
C GLU A 51 1.65 -3.87 -40.66
N ASP A 52 2.34 -3.48 -39.59
CA ASP A 52 3.45 -2.49 -39.53
C ASP A 52 3.10 -1.00 -39.65
N LYS A 53 2.64 -0.40 -38.54
CA LYS A 53 2.85 1.03 -38.21
C LYS A 53 3.04 1.30 -36.71
N MET A 54 4.21 0.97 -36.18
CA MET A 54 4.79 1.71 -35.04
C MET A 54 6.32 1.72 -35.17
N TYR A 55 6.97 2.79 -34.69
CA TYR A 55 8.33 3.22 -35.07
C TYR A 55 8.44 3.68 -36.54
N GLU A 56 8.28 4.99 -36.77
CA GLU A 56 9.40 5.84 -37.24
C GLU A 56 8.96 7.32 -37.29
N SER A 57 9.52 8.18 -36.41
CA SER A 57 9.66 9.64 -36.58
C SER A 57 10.19 10.29 -35.30
N LEU A 58 11.49 10.59 -35.24
CA LEU A 58 12.08 11.43 -34.19
C LEU A 58 13.12 12.39 -34.79
N LYS A 59 12.60 13.51 -35.29
CA LYS A 59 13.26 14.75 -35.77
C LYS A 59 12.14 15.78 -36.03
N ASP A 60 12.34 17.09 -35.90
CA ASP A 60 13.60 17.84 -35.82
C ASP A 60 13.91 18.50 -34.46
N LEU A 61 15.15 19.00 -34.35
CA LEU A 61 15.70 19.76 -33.21
C LEU A 61 15.71 21.27 -33.50
N GLY A 62 15.56 22.12 -32.48
CA GLY A 62 15.46 23.58 -32.72
C GLY A 62 15.59 24.55 -31.52
N ASN A 63 16.71 24.50 -30.79
CA ASN A 63 17.21 25.55 -29.86
C ASN A 63 16.38 25.93 -28.60
N GLY A 64 17.04 26.62 -27.65
CA GLY A 64 16.34 27.67 -26.86
C GLY A 64 16.57 27.75 -25.33
N ALA A 65 17.74 27.44 -24.80
CA ALA A 65 18.05 27.39 -23.36
C ALA A 65 17.56 28.56 -22.45
N ASN A 66 17.35 28.17 -21.16
CA ASN A 66 17.58 28.95 -19.92
C ASN A 66 16.46 29.80 -19.29
N ALA A 67 16.65 30.14 -18.00
CA ALA A 67 15.90 31.06 -17.12
C ALA A 67 14.53 30.64 -16.51
N MET A 68 14.61 29.93 -15.37
CA MET A 68 14.22 30.41 -14.01
C MET A 68 12.86 31.11 -13.73
N THR A 69 12.32 30.83 -12.53
CA THR A 69 11.33 31.59 -11.71
C THR A 69 9.81 31.37 -11.86
N LYS A 70 9.24 30.82 -10.76
CA LYS A 70 8.10 31.34 -9.96
C LYS A 70 6.65 31.12 -10.43
N GLU A 71 5.83 30.74 -9.45
CA GLU A 71 4.38 30.52 -9.54
C GLU A 71 3.60 31.81 -9.82
N MET A 72 2.46 31.69 -10.53
CA MET A 72 1.36 32.67 -10.42
C MET A 72 -0.01 31.98 -10.47
N LEU A 73 -0.89 32.40 -9.55
CA LEU A 73 -2.28 31.92 -9.44
C LEU A 73 -3.18 32.47 -10.58
N PRO A 74 -4.22 31.73 -11.01
CA PRO A 74 -5.08 32.14 -12.11
C PRO A 74 -6.00 33.33 -11.73
N VAL A 75 -5.82 34.46 -12.41
CA VAL A 75 -6.63 35.67 -12.21
C VAL A 75 -8.05 35.46 -12.72
N LYS A 76 -9.04 35.57 -11.82
CA LYS A 76 -10.47 35.50 -12.16
C LYS A 76 -10.91 36.73 -12.97
N LYS A 77 -11.43 36.51 -14.18
CA LYS A 77 -11.96 37.56 -15.06
C LYS A 77 -13.12 38.31 -14.37
N ARG A 78 -13.14 39.64 -14.47
CA ARG A 78 -14.24 40.48 -13.95
C ARG A 78 -15.42 40.47 -14.92
N LEU A 79 -16.62 40.12 -14.45
CA LEU A 79 -17.86 40.25 -15.22
C LEU A 79 -18.08 41.69 -15.69
N THR A 80 -18.60 41.82 -16.90
CA THR A 80 -18.90 43.09 -17.57
C THR A 80 -20.09 43.82 -16.94
N LEU A 81 -20.22 45.12 -17.20
CA LEU A 81 -21.33 45.94 -16.70
C LEU A 81 -22.69 45.41 -17.19
N GLN A 82 -22.74 44.92 -18.43
CA GLN A 82 -23.94 44.42 -19.09
C GLN A 82 -24.44 43.10 -18.47
N GLU A 83 -23.54 42.21 -18.04
CA GLU A 83 -23.90 40.99 -17.29
C GLU A 83 -24.52 41.29 -15.92
N ARG A 84 -24.03 42.32 -15.21
CA ARG A 84 -24.62 42.74 -13.93
C ARG A 84 -26.02 43.31 -14.09
N LEU A 85 -26.24 44.13 -15.13
CA LEU A 85 -27.55 44.71 -15.44
C LEU A 85 -28.57 43.63 -15.85
N ALA A 86 -28.14 42.63 -16.63
CA ALA A 86 -29.01 41.50 -17.02
C ALA A 86 -29.50 40.67 -15.82
N LEU A 87 -28.67 40.50 -14.78
CA LEU A 87 -29.07 39.79 -13.55
C LEU A 87 -30.05 40.59 -12.69
N ALA A 88 -29.91 41.92 -12.63
CA ALA A 88 -30.82 42.78 -11.87
C ALA A 88 -32.25 42.82 -12.45
N ALA A 89 -32.39 42.68 -13.77
CA ALA A 89 -33.68 42.77 -14.46
C ALA A 89 -34.60 41.54 -14.31
N LYS A 90 -34.11 40.40 -13.79
CA LYS A 90 -34.79 39.09 -13.88
C LYS A 90 -35.12 38.47 -12.51
N GLY A 91 -35.80 39.19 -11.62
CA GLY A 91 -36.03 38.65 -10.27
C GLY A 91 -37.05 39.32 -9.34
N LYS A 92 -38.35 39.39 -9.70
CA LYS A 92 -39.46 39.22 -8.72
C LYS A 92 -40.86 39.12 -9.37
N LYS A 93 -41.47 37.93 -9.29
CA LYS A 93 -42.92 37.74 -9.29
C LYS A 93 -43.24 36.52 -8.43
N ARG A 94 -43.95 36.72 -7.31
CA ARG A 94 -44.58 35.64 -6.53
C ARG A 94 -46.04 36.01 -6.31
N VAL A 95 -46.89 34.99 -6.33
CA VAL A 95 -48.35 35.10 -6.28
C VAL A 95 -48.81 35.05 -4.81
N ALA A 96 -49.85 35.80 -4.48
CA ALA A 96 -50.55 35.71 -3.20
C ALA A 96 -51.78 34.80 -3.33
N SER A 97 -52.12 34.09 -2.25
CA SER A 97 -53.35 33.29 -2.11
C SER A 97 -54.27 33.88 -1.03
N GLU A 98 -55.57 33.65 -1.18
CA GLU A 98 -56.63 34.41 -0.50
C GLU A 98 -56.92 33.97 0.95
N LYS A 99 -57.40 34.93 1.78
CA LYS A 99 -58.77 35.02 2.34
C LYS A 99 -58.82 36.08 3.46
N GLY A 100 -59.97 36.71 3.74
CA GLY A 100 -60.05 37.60 4.93
C GLY A 100 -61.31 38.44 5.20
N ALA A 101 -61.94 39.07 4.19
CA ALA A 101 -63.24 39.76 4.26
C ALA A 101 -63.48 40.95 5.26
N LYS A 102 -64.53 41.74 4.94
CA LYS A 102 -65.34 42.67 5.78
C LYS A 102 -64.83 44.09 6.15
N GLU A 103 -65.27 45.05 5.32
CA GLU A 103 -66.36 46.03 5.62
C GLU A 103 -66.15 47.39 6.35
N PHE A 104 -66.85 48.40 5.79
CA PHE A 104 -67.41 49.66 6.35
C PHE A 104 -66.57 50.93 6.66
N ILE A 105 -66.64 51.88 5.70
CA ILE A 105 -67.15 53.28 5.83
C ILE A 105 -66.34 54.41 6.54
N ALA A 106 -66.50 55.62 5.95
CA ALA A 106 -66.22 56.99 6.48
C ALA A 106 -64.75 57.47 6.55
N THR A 107 -64.40 58.74 6.27
CA THR A 107 -65.17 59.87 5.67
C THR A 107 -64.25 60.87 4.95
N SER A 108 -64.66 61.33 3.76
CA SER A 108 -64.30 62.66 3.18
C SER A 108 -65.16 63.77 3.85
N PRO A 109 -65.03 65.11 3.59
CA PRO A 109 -64.63 65.82 2.36
C PRO A 109 -63.61 66.98 2.66
N SER A 110 -63.37 68.07 1.91
CA SER A 110 -63.78 68.67 0.60
C SER A 110 -62.63 69.64 0.20
N SER A 111 -62.20 69.92 -1.05
CA SER A 111 -62.85 70.56 -2.23
C SER A 111 -63.53 71.91 -1.94
N VAL A 112 -63.54 72.95 -2.81
CA VAL A 112 -63.43 73.03 -4.29
C VAL A 112 -62.86 74.42 -4.75
N SER A 113 -62.51 74.54 -6.05
CA SER A 113 -62.64 75.76 -6.91
C SER A 113 -61.66 76.94 -6.74
N SER A 114 -61.44 77.81 -7.75
CA SER A 114 -62.03 77.91 -9.12
C SER A 114 -61.02 78.47 -10.15
N GLN A 115 -61.32 78.30 -11.44
CA GLN A 115 -60.63 78.95 -12.59
C GLN A 115 -61.24 80.35 -12.90
N VAL A 116 -60.71 81.07 -13.92
CA VAL A 116 -61.44 81.54 -15.14
C VAL A 116 -60.89 82.86 -15.76
N SER A 117 -60.76 82.85 -17.11
CA SER A 117 -60.75 83.99 -18.08
C SER A 117 -59.55 84.94 -18.28
N SER A 118 -59.62 85.63 -19.42
CA SER A 118 -58.62 86.46 -20.10
C SER A 118 -59.24 87.72 -20.75
N ASP A 119 -58.39 88.52 -21.39
CA ASP A 119 -58.62 89.26 -22.66
C ASP A 119 -59.21 90.69 -22.74
N VAL A 120 -58.59 91.43 -23.69
CA VAL A 120 -59.17 92.33 -24.73
C VAL A 120 -59.39 93.87 -24.51
N SER A 121 -58.74 94.63 -25.42
CA SER A 121 -59.10 95.95 -26.04
C SER A 121 -58.79 97.31 -25.40
N THR A 122 -58.63 98.45 -26.14
CA THR A 122 -58.25 98.77 -27.57
C THR A 122 -58.27 100.32 -27.77
N SER A 123 -57.51 100.86 -28.76
CA SER A 123 -57.62 102.23 -29.40
C SER A 123 -57.26 103.48 -28.55
N ASN A 124 -56.98 104.71 -29.04
CA ASN A 124 -56.59 105.34 -30.33
C ASN A 124 -56.05 106.80 -30.04
N GLN A 125 -55.57 107.71 -30.93
CA GLN A 125 -55.40 107.75 -32.41
C GLN A 125 -54.11 108.51 -32.88
N GLU A 126 -54.23 109.50 -33.78
CA GLU A 126 -53.26 110.00 -34.79
C GLU A 126 -53.80 111.36 -35.40
N PRO A 127 -53.34 111.97 -36.53
CA PRO A 127 -52.26 112.98 -36.66
C PRO A 127 -52.68 114.28 -37.47
N VAL A 128 -51.74 114.91 -38.23
CA VAL A 128 -51.88 115.88 -39.38
C VAL A 128 -51.93 117.41 -39.09
N ASP A 129 -50.91 118.13 -39.63
CA ASP A 129 -50.85 119.33 -40.54
C ASP A 129 -51.92 120.47 -40.46
N ASP A 130 -51.80 121.69 -41.03
CA ASP A 130 -50.96 122.21 -42.15
C ASP A 130 -50.78 123.77 -42.16
N GLU A 131 -50.07 124.28 -43.18
CA GLU A 131 -49.77 125.65 -43.72
C GLU A 131 -50.39 126.99 -43.18
N ASP A 132 -49.58 128.07 -43.38
CA ASP A 132 -49.88 129.51 -43.60
C ASP A 132 -50.69 130.37 -42.60
N GLY A 133 -50.44 131.69 -42.47
CA GLY A 133 -49.41 132.53 -43.10
C GLY A 133 -49.40 133.99 -42.59
N ASP A 134 -50.56 134.67 -42.64
CA ASP A 134 -50.65 136.14 -42.46
C ASP A 134 -51.06 136.65 -41.07
N GLU A 135 -51.50 135.79 -40.14
CA GLU A 135 -51.68 136.23 -38.73
C GLU A 135 -50.33 136.39 -37.98
N LEU A 136 -49.23 135.95 -38.62
CA LEU A 136 -47.89 135.87 -38.05
C LEU A 136 -47.32 137.23 -37.60
N GLU A 137 -47.64 138.35 -38.27
CA GLU A 137 -47.18 139.68 -37.84
C GLU A 137 -47.91 140.19 -36.60
N LYS A 138 -49.24 140.04 -36.52
CA LYS A 138 -50.01 140.37 -35.32
C LYS A 138 -49.53 139.52 -34.14
N LEU A 139 -49.43 138.21 -34.35
CA LEU A 139 -48.90 137.26 -33.37
C LEU A 139 -47.44 137.54 -32.98
N ARG A 140 -46.60 138.16 -33.82
CA ARG A 140 -45.25 138.61 -33.42
C ARG A 140 -45.30 139.79 -32.44
N THR A 141 -46.21 140.75 -32.63
CA THR A 141 -46.40 141.87 -31.68
C THR A 141 -47.07 141.44 -30.37
N GLU A 142 -47.84 140.35 -30.38
CA GLU A 142 -48.45 139.78 -29.18
C GLU A 142 -47.53 138.79 -28.44
N ASN A 143 -46.82 137.90 -29.15
CA ASN A 143 -45.84 137.01 -28.55
C ASN A 143 -44.68 137.76 -27.89
N THR A 144 -44.33 138.97 -28.35
CA THR A 144 -43.34 139.82 -27.67
C THR A 144 -43.87 140.43 -26.37
N LYS A 145 -45.19 140.64 -26.23
CA LYS A 145 -45.83 140.96 -24.93
C LYS A 145 -45.89 139.72 -24.03
N LEU A 146 -46.38 138.59 -24.55
CA LEU A 146 -46.55 137.34 -23.79
C LEU A 146 -45.22 136.75 -23.30
N LYS A 147 -44.15 136.72 -24.12
CA LYS A 147 -42.81 136.29 -23.68
C LYS A 147 -42.22 137.18 -22.57
N ASN A 148 -42.63 138.44 -22.47
CA ASN A 148 -42.19 139.33 -21.40
C ASN A 148 -43.06 139.22 -20.13
N GLN A 149 -44.32 138.77 -20.24
CA GLN A 149 -45.13 138.39 -19.08
C GLN A 149 -44.70 137.03 -18.51
N LEU A 150 -44.38 136.05 -19.37
CA LEU A 150 -43.89 134.73 -18.97
C LEU A 150 -42.63 134.79 -18.08
N LYS A 151 -41.77 135.81 -18.28
CA LYS A 151 -40.59 136.09 -17.44
C LYS A 151 -40.90 136.48 -15.99
N LYS A 152 -42.15 136.74 -15.60
CA LYS A 152 -42.55 137.14 -14.24
C LYS A 152 -43.17 136.04 -13.38
N ASN A 153 -43.55 134.88 -13.94
CA ASN A 153 -44.25 133.82 -13.19
C ASN A 153 -43.35 132.88 -12.35
N LYS A 154 -42.16 133.33 -11.96
CA LYS A 154 -41.20 132.54 -11.15
C LYS A 154 -41.74 131.94 -9.83
N PRO A 155 -42.58 132.61 -9.01
CA PRO A 155 -42.91 132.07 -7.68
C PRO A 155 -43.81 130.83 -7.71
N PHE A 156 -44.58 130.61 -8.78
CA PHE A 156 -45.43 129.42 -8.88
C PHE A 156 -44.61 128.15 -9.16
N ASP A 157 -43.52 128.27 -9.93
CA ASP A 157 -42.56 127.18 -10.10
C ASP A 157 -41.82 126.89 -8.79
N GLU A 158 -41.51 127.90 -7.96
CA GLU A 158 -40.87 127.67 -6.66
C GLU A 158 -41.73 126.83 -5.70
N ASP A 159 -43.03 127.13 -5.55
CA ASP A 159 -43.90 126.35 -4.67
C ASP A 159 -44.23 124.97 -5.25
N LYS A 160 -44.41 124.87 -6.58
CA LYS A 160 -44.51 123.58 -7.28
C LYS A 160 -43.27 122.72 -7.05
N ASN A 161 -42.07 123.31 -7.08
CA ASN A 161 -40.81 122.63 -6.81
C ASN A 161 -40.68 122.22 -5.32
N LYS A 162 -41.20 123.01 -4.36
CA LYS A 162 -41.27 122.60 -2.94
C LYS A 162 -42.20 121.40 -2.72
N PHE A 163 -43.36 121.37 -3.39
CA PHE A 163 -44.25 120.20 -3.35
C PHE A 163 -43.64 118.98 -4.04
N LEU A 164 -43.00 119.14 -5.20
CA LEU A 164 -42.27 118.05 -5.86
C LEU A 164 -41.10 117.54 -5.02
N ALA A 165 -40.35 118.42 -4.34
CA ALA A 165 -39.25 118.02 -3.45
C ALA A 165 -39.74 117.31 -2.17
N THR A 166 -40.91 117.69 -1.63
CA THR A 166 -41.49 117.00 -0.46
C THR A 166 -42.25 115.73 -0.82
N ILE A 167 -42.69 115.56 -2.07
CA ILE A 167 -43.11 114.28 -2.64
C ILE A 167 -41.89 113.38 -2.83
N ALA A 168 -40.84 113.87 -3.51
CA ALA A 168 -39.59 113.12 -3.71
C ALA A 168 -38.97 112.65 -2.37
N ALA A 169 -38.90 113.50 -1.34
CA ALA A 169 -38.40 113.10 -0.03
C ALA A 169 -39.28 112.04 0.67
N LYS A 170 -40.60 112.01 0.40
CA LYS A 170 -41.49 110.93 0.86
C LYS A 170 -41.28 109.66 0.04
N ASP A 171 -41.11 109.76 -1.27
CA ASP A 171 -40.83 108.62 -2.14
C ASP A 171 -39.46 108.00 -1.83
N ASP A 172 -38.45 108.80 -1.47
CA ASP A 172 -37.16 108.35 -0.94
C ASP A 172 -37.33 107.63 0.40
N THR A 173 -38.16 108.16 1.30
CA THR A 173 -38.48 107.51 2.58
C THR A 173 -39.21 106.18 2.37
N ILE A 174 -40.16 106.12 1.43
CA ILE A 174 -40.88 104.90 1.04
C ILE A 174 -39.92 103.90 0.40
N GLN A 175 -39.01 104.33 -0.48
CA GLN A 175 -37.96 103.49 -1.04
C GLN A 175 -37.01 102.96 0.04
N GLN A 176 -36.67 103.75 1.06
CA GLN A 176 -35.83 103.31 2.17
C GLN A 176 -36.54 102.24 3.00
N LEU A 177 -37.82 102.45 3.35
CA LEU A 177 -38.63 101.46 4.06
C LEU A 177 -38.90 100.20 3.24
N LEU A 178 -39.04 100.30 1.92
CA LEU A 178 -39.14 99.14 1.02
C LEU A 178 -37.83 98.35 0.98
N LYS A 179 -36.68 99.02 0.87
CA LYS A 179 -35.34 98.38 0.93
C LYS A 179 -35.09 97.75 2.30
N GLU A 180 -35.51 98.38 3.38
CA GLU A 180 -35.42 97.83 4.73
C GLU A 180 -36.34 96.62 4.91
N GLY A 181 -37.58 96.68 4.44
CA GLY A 181 -38.54 95.57 4.42
C GLY A 181 -38.05 94.40 3.56
N GLU A 182 -37.44 94.66 2.40
CA GLU A 182 -36.80 93.64 1.56
C GLU A 182 -35.61 92.98 2.29
N VAL A 183 -34.75 93.77 2.94
CA VAL A 183 -33.61 93.26 3.73
C VAL A 183 -34.06 92.48 4.96
N LEU A 184 -35.14 92.90 5.63
CA LEU A 184 -35.77 92.16 6.74
C LEU A 184 -36.39 90.86 6.25
N SER A 185 -37.14 90.87 5.15
CA SER A 185 -37.69 89.67 4.52
C SER A 185 -36.58 88.68 4.11
N HIS A 186 -35.48 89.15 3.54
CA HIS A 186 -34.31 88.31 3.23
C HIS A 186 -33.62 87.75 4.49
N LYS A 187 -33.61 88.48 5.61
CA LYS A 187 -33.10 87.97 6.90
C LYS A 187 -34.04 86.93 7.50
N GLU A 188 -35.34 87.19 7.49
CA GLU A 188 -36.36 86.27 7.99
C GLU A 188 -36.40 84.98 7.16
N LEU A 189 -36.35 85.06 5.83
CA LEU A 189 -36.30 83.90 4.95
C LEU A 189 -35.04 83.05 5.23
N LYS A 190 -33.87 83.68 5.39
CA LYS A 190 -32.63 82.98 5.80
C LYS A 190 -32.75 82.34 7.18
N LEU A 191 -33.35 83.02 8.16
CA LEU A 191 -33.58 82.46 9.49
C LEU A 191 -34.54 81.27 9.44
N ASN A 192 -35.66 81.39 8.73
CA ASN A 192 -36.62 80.30 8.51
C ASN A 192 -36.00 79.12 7.74
N GLU A 193 -35.11 79.36 6.78
CA GLU A 193 -34.29 78.32 6.16
C GLU A 193 -33.36 77.64 7.18
N THR A 194 -32.66 78.39 8.04
CA THR A 194 -31.80 77.78 9.06
C THR A 194 -32.60 76.99 10.09
N ILE A 195 -33.76 77.48 10.52
CA ILE A 195 -34.69 76.77 11.42
C ILE A 195 -35.21 75.50 10.74
N LYS A 196 -35.53 75.54 9.44
CA LYS A 196 -35.93 74.35 8.68
C LYS A 196 -34.80 73.34 8.57
N LYS A 197 -33.57 73.78 8.27
CA LYS A 197 -32.36 72.94 8.20
C LYS A 197 -32.03 72.30 9.56
N LEU A 198 -32.11 73.06 10.65
CA LEU A 198 -31.93 72.58 12.03
C LEU A 198 -33.04 71.59 12.43
N LYS A 199 -34.30 71.84 12.08
CA LYS A 199 -35.40 70.89 12.32
C LYS A 199 -35.19 69.57 11.58
N SER A 200 -34.78 69.61 10.30
CA SER A 200 -34.43 68.38 9.57
C SER A 200 -33.19 67.67 10.12
N ALA A 201 -32.21 68.42 10.65
CA ALA A 201 -31.03 67.83 11.28
C ALA A 201 -31.38 67.15 12.63
N ASN A 202 -32.20 67.79 13.47
CA ASN A 202 -32.70 67.17 14.69
C ASN A 202 -33.55 65.93 14.38
N GLN A 203 -34.46 66.00 13.41
CA GLN A 203 -35.27 64.85 13.01
C GLN A 203 -34.40 63.67 12.52
N ALA A 204 -33.34 63.95 11.75
CA ALA A 204 -32.39 62.91 11.33
C ALA A 204 -31.60 62.34 12.52
N LEU A 205 -31.17 63.17 13.47
CA LEU A 205 -30.49 62.72 14.69
C LEU A 205 -31.41 61.91 15.62
N GLU A 206 -32.70 62.25 15.70
CA GLU A 206 -33.72 61.49 16.43
C GLU A 206 -33.98 60.13 15.76
N GLU A 207 -34.04 60.08 14.43
CA GLU A 207 -34.16 58.83 13.65
C GLU A 207 -32.89 57.96 13.79
N ASP A 208 -31.70 58.54 13.69
CA ASP A 208 -30.43 57.82 13.92
C ASP A 208 -30.36 57.28 15.36
N LEU A 209 -30.72 58.07 16.37
CA LEU A 209 -30.70 57.65 17.78
C LEU A 209 -31.70 56.53 18.06
N ALA A 210 -32.90 56.58 17.47
CA ALA A 210 -33.87 55.48 17.52
C ALA A 210 -33.34 54.22 16.82
N ASN A 211 -32.68 54.37 15.67
CA ASN A 211 -32.02 53.26 14.95
C ASN A 211 -30.83 52.67 15.74
N PHE A 212 -30.08 53.48 16.50
CA PHE A 212 -29.02 53.00 17.39
C PHE A 212 -29.59 52.26 18.60
N SER A 213 -30.65 52.77 19.25
CA SER A 213 -31.35 52.05 20.33
C SER A 213 -31.83 50.69 19.83
N LYS A 214 -32.55 50.65 18.70
CA LYS A 214 -33.05 49.39 18.15
C LYS A 214 -31.93 48.40 17.83
N LYS A 215 -30.80 48.84 17.28
CA LYS A 215 -29.63 47.97 17.02
C LYS A 215 -28.98 47.46 18.31
N HIS A 216 -28.95 48.28 19.36
CA HIS A 216 -28.47 47.89 20.68
C HIS A 216 -29.39 46.82 21.30
N ASP A 217 -30.70 47.01 21.24
CA ASP A 217 -31.68 46.07 21.77
C ASP A 217 -31.67 44.75 20.97
N GLU A 218 -31.56 44.83 19.63
CA GLU A 218 -31.30 43.69 18.75
C GLU A 218 -29.95 42.99 19.03
N SER A 219 -28.99 43.66 19.67
CA SER A 219 -27.70 43.07 20.06
C SER A 219 -27.76 42.44 21.45
N LEU A 220 -28.52 43.04 22.38
CA LEU A 220 -28.80 42.47 23.70
C LEU A 220 -29.53 41.13 23.59
N VAL A 221 -30.59 41.06 22.75
CA VAL A 221 -31.33 39.81 22.51
C VAL A 221 -30.40 38.71 21.99
N LYS A 222 -29.51 39.01 21.03
CA LYS A 222 -28.53 38.04 20.50
C LYS A 222 -27.49 37.61 21.56
N GLN A 223 -27.14 38.51 22.50
CA GLN A 223 -26.24 38.20 23.61
C GLN A 223 -26.92 37.34 24.69
N GLU A 224 -28.22 37.54 24.91
CA GLU A 224 -29.06 36.72 25.79
C GLU A 224 -29.30 35.33 25.19
N GLU A 225 -29.67 35.24 23.91
CA GLU A 225 -29.75 33.98 23.14
C GLU A 225 -28.43 33.19 23.20
N LEU A 226 -27.29 33.87 23.08
CA LEU A 226 -25.97 33.24 23.21
C LEU A 226 -25.68 32.77 24.65
N GLN A 227 -26.03 33.55 25.67
CA GLN A 227 -25.93 33.08 27.06
C GLN A 227 -26.80 31.86 27.33
N ASP A 228 -28.04 31.84 26.87
CA ASP A 228 -28.95 30.71 27.08
C ASP A 228 -28.55 29.48 26.25
N PHE A 229 -27.97 29.65 25.06
CA PHE A 229 -27.32 28.56 24.33
C PHE A 229 -26.15 27.96 25.14
N LEU A 230 -25.28 28.81 25.71
CA LEU A 230 -24.18 28.35 26.56
C LEU A 230 -24.69 27.65 27.83
N ARG A 231 -25.69 28.21 28.52
CA ARG A 231 -26.32 27.64 29.73
C ARG A 231 -26.97 26.29 29.45
N THR A 232 -27.83 26.20 28.43
CA THR A 232 -28.52 24.95 28.05
C THR A 232 -27.55 23.85 27.61
N LYS A 233 -26.44 24.21 26.96
CA LYS A 233 -25.35 23.29 26.59
C LYS A 233 -24.27 23.11 27.67
N LYS A 234 -24.43 23.73 28.85
CA LYS A 234 -23.54 23.66 30.04
C LYS A 234 -22.09 24.13 29.78
N PHE A 235 -21.92 25.13 28.91
CA PHE A 235 -20.66 25.85 28.73
C PHE A 235 -20.62 27.09 29.64
N LYS A 236 -19.46 27.37 30.26
CA LYS A 236 -19.27 28.58 31.09
C LYS A 236 -18.77 29.80 30.29
N THR A 237 -18.24 29.58 29.09
CA THR A 237 -17.56 30.59 28.27
C THR A 237 -17.65 30.18 26.80
N VAL A 238 -17.64 31.14 25.87
CA VAL A 238 -17.62 30.89 24.42
C VAL A 238 -16.39 30.08 24.02
N GLU A 239 -15.19 30.38 24.56
CA GLU A 239 -13.97 29.57 24.44
C GLU A 239 -14.20 28.07 24.67
N MET A 240 -14.96 27.69 25.70
CA MET A 240 -15.20 26.27 26.00
C MET A 240 -16.09 25.61 24.94
N PHE A 241 -16.99 26.35 24.31
CA PHE A 241 -17.80 25.85 23.19
C PHE A 241 -16.94 25.73 21.93
N ILE A 242 -16.12 26.73 21.63
CA ILE A 242 -15.19 26.71 20.48
C ILE A 242 -14.19 25.56 20.62
N SER A 243 -13.57 25.37 21.79
CA SER A 243 -12.66 24.25 22.09
C SER A 243 -13.35 22.91 21.83
N LYS A 244 -14.53 22.67 22.43
CA LYS A 244 -15.23 21.39 22.21
C LYS A 244 -15.75 21.22 20.79
N TYR A 245 -16.05 22.29 20.07
CA TYR A 245 -16.42 22.22 18.66
C TYR A 245 -15.22 21.83 17.79
N ALA A 246 -14.04 22.42 18.04
CA ALA A 246 -12.79 22.01 17.40
C ALA A 246 -12.45 20.54 17.72
N GLU A 247 -12.43 20.16 19.01
CA GLU A 247 -12.22 18.77 19.42
C GLU A 247 -13.20 17.79 18.76
N LEU A 248 -14.48 18.17 18.59
CA LEU A 248 -15.49 17.33 17.97
C LEU A 248 -15.30 17.25 16.44
N ASN A 249 -14.86 18.34 15.82
CA ASN A 249 -14.51 18.40 14.40
C ASN A 249 -13.25 17.56 14.10
N ASP A 250 -12.25 17.59 14.97
CA ASP A 250 -11.04 16.78 14.84
C ASP A 250 -11.36 15.30 15.07
N LYS A 251 -12.20 14.97 16.06
CA LYS A 251 -12.74 13.60 16.24
C LYS A 251 -13.55 13.15 15.01
N LEU A 252 -14.33 14.03 14.39
CA LEU A 252 -15.07 13.75 13.14
C LEU A 252 -14.12 13.52 11.95
N LYS A 253 -13.04 14.30 11.85
CA LYS A 253 -11.99 14.13 10.84
C LYS A 253 -11.29 12.77 11.00
N ASN A 254 -10.81 12.46 12.21
CA ASN A 254 -10.11 11.21 12.49
C ASN A 254 -11.01 9.99 12.24
N LEU A 255 -12.28 10.02 12.70
CA LEU A 255 -13.27 8.96 12.41
C LEU A 255 -13.57 8.81 10.92
N LYS A 256 -13.46 9.88 10.12
CA LYS A 256 -13.62 9.81 8.67
C LYS A 256 -12.39 9.17 8.01
N GLU A 257 -11.19 9.51 8.45
CA GLU A 257 -9.93 8.94 7.96
C GLU A 257 -9.83 7.44 8.33
N GLU A 258 -10.22 7.07 9.55
CA GLU A 258 -10.40 5.69 9.99
C GLU A 258 -11.42 4.94 9.09
N ASN A 259 -12.56 5.55 8.79
CA ASN A 259 -13.60 4.95 7.93
C ASN A 259 -13.12 4.73 6.48
N GLU A 260 -12.37 5.65 5.89
CA GLU A 260 -11.72 5.41 4.58
C GLU A 260 -10.66 4.30 4.67
N SER A 261 -9.88 4.23 5.77
CA SER A 261 -8.93 3.12 5.98
C SER A 261 -9.63 1.76 6.07
N LEU A 262 -10.79 1.69 6.74
CA LEU A 262 -11.63 0.50 6.84
C LEU A 262 -12.28 0.09 5.51
N LYS A 263 -12.59 1.06 4.63
CA LYS A 263 -13.00 0.75 3.25
C LYS A 263 -11.83 0.17 2.45
N LEU A 264 -10.63 0.74 2.57
CA LEU A 264 -9.44 0.27 1.87
C LEU A 264 -9.03 -1.14 2.33
N THR A 265 -9.08 -1.46 3.63
CA THR A 265 -8.82 -2.82 4.11
C THR A 265 -9.94 -3.79 3.69
N LYS A 266 -11.22 -3.38 3.68
CA LYS A 266 -12.32 -4.19 3.16
C LYS A 266 -12.18 -4.49 1.66
N ILE A 267 -11.73 -3.53 0.85
CA ILE A 267 -11.45 -3.75 -0.58
C ILE A 267 -10.32 -4.76 -0.75
N LYS A 268 -9.18 -4.57 -0.07
CA LYS A 268 -8.04 -5.51 -0.08
C LYS A 268 -8.43 -6.92 0.37
N TYR A 269 -9.30 -7.04 1.37
CA TYR A 269 -9.82 -8.34 1.82
C TYR A 269 -10.72 -9.01 0.78
N SER A 270 -11.56 -8.24 0.09
CA SER A 270 -12.39 -8.74 -1.02
C SER A 270 -11.56 -9.17 -2.23
N GLU A 271 -10.47 -8.47 -2.52
CA GLU A 271 -9.51 -8.79 -3.58
C GLU A 271 -8.70 -10.05 -3.24
N LEU A 272 -8.25 -10.18 -1.99
CA LEU A 272 -7.57 -11.37 -1.48
C LEU A 272 -8.47 -12.61 -1.50
N LEU A 273 -9.76 -12.46 -1.18
CA LEU A 273 -10.74 -13.54 -1.32
C LEU A 273 -10.91 -13.99 -2.77
N ALA A 274 -11.04 -13.04 -3.72
CA ALA A 274 -11.16 -13.37 -5.15
C ALA A 274 -9.90 -14.11 -5.66
N SER A 275 -8.70 -13.67 -5.29
CA SER A 275 -7.45 -14.34 -5.64
C SER A 275 -7.33 -15.74 -4.99
N HIS A 276 -7.85 -15.93 -3.78
CA HIS A 276 -7.92 -17.24 -3.15
C HIS A 276 -8.92 -18.18 -3.85
N GLU A 277 -10.05 -17.67 -4.36
CA GLU A 277 -10.98 -18.47 -5.17
C GLU A 277 -10.40 -18.82 -6.55
N GLU A 278 -9.72 -17.88 -7.22
CA GLU A 278 -9.01 -18.12 -8.48
C GLU A 278 -7.91 -19.18 -8.33
N THR A 279 -7.04 -19.05 -7.32
CA THR A 279 -5.97 -20.02 -7.06
C THR A 279 -6.51 -21.39 -6.63
N LYS A 280 -7.66 -21.45 -5.94
CA LYS A 280 -8.37 -22.70 -5.64
C LYS A 280 -8.90 -23.38 -6.91
N LEU A 281 -9.48 -22.63 -7.84
CA LEU A 281 -9.95 -23.15 -9.13
C LEU A 281 -8.78 -23.65 -9.99
N ALA A 282 -7.72 -22.84 -10.12
CA ALA A 282 -6.50 -23.22 -10.82
C ALA A 282 -5.87 -24.50 -10.23
N LYS A 283 -5.81 -24.62 -8.89
CA LYS A 283 -5.38 -25.87 -8.24
C LYS A 283 -6.26 -27.04 -8.65
N GLN A 284 -7.59 -26.89 -8.58
CA GLN A 284 -8.53 -27.95 -8.95
C GLN A 284 -8.38 -28.41 -10.41
N ASP A 285 -8.07 -27.49 -11.33
CA ASP A 285 -7.83 -27.83 -12.74
C ASP A 285 -6.46 -28.48 -12.98
N THR A 286 -5.41 -28.07 -12.24
CA THR A 286 -4.15 -28.83 -12.24
C THR A 286 -4.31 -30.23 -11.65
N GLU A 287 -5.19 -30.42 -10.67
CA GLU A 287 -5.49 -31.71 -10.05
C GLU A 287 -6.27 -32.64 -11.01
N LYS A 288 -7.25 -32.10 -11.75
CA LYS A 288 -7.90 -32.83 -12.88
C LYS A 288 -6.89 -33.22 -13.96
N SER A 289 -5.98 -32.30 -14.33
CA SER A 289 -4.93 -32.56 -15.33
C SER A 289 -3.96 -33.65 -14.87
N LEU A 290 -3.54 -33.61 -13.60
CA LEU A 290 -2.70 -34.63 -12.97
C LEU A 290 -3.39 -36.01 -12.94
N ALA A 291 -4.68 -36.05 -12.60
CA ALA A 291 -5.48 -37.27 -12.60
C ALA A 291 -5.59 -37.88 -14.00
N ASN A 292 -5.87 -37.07 -15.02
CA ASN A 292 -5.91 -37.50 -16.42
C ASN A 292 -4.56 -38.03 -16.90
N LEU A 293 -3.46 -37.33 -16.62
CA LEU A 293 -2.11 -37.76 -16.99
C LEU A 293 -1.69 -39.04 -16.26
N LYS A 294 -2.15 -39.25 -15.02
CA LYS A 294 -1.96 -40.51 -14.29
C LYS A 294 -2.72 -41.67 -14.93
N ILE A 295 -3.97 -41.45 -15.37
CA ILE A 295 -4.76 -42.45 -16.11
C ILE A 295 -4.07 -42.80 -17.42
N GLU A 296 -3.59 -41.80 -18.18
CA GLU A 296 -2.83 -42.03 -19.42
C GLU A 296 -1.54 -42.83 -19.15
N PHE A 297 -0.79 -42.50 -18.09
CA PHE A 297 0.41 -43.23 -17.68
C PHE A 297 0.12 -44.69 -17.33
N ASP A 298 -0.89 -44.97 -16.50
CA ASP A 298 -1.24 -46.34 -16.12
C ASP A 298 -1.81 -47.13 -17.32
N MET A 299 -2.59 -46.49 -18.22
CA MET A 299 -2.99 -47.10 -19.50
C MET A 299 -1.79 -47.43 -20.38
N LYS A 300 -0.81 -46.53 -20.50
CA LYS A 300 0.39 -46.75 -21.33
C LYS A 300 1.31 -47.84 -20.75
N LYS A 301 1.43 -47.88 -19.43
CA LYS A 301 2.13 -48.93 -18.67
C LYS A 301 1.49 -50.30 -18.87
N GLU A 302 0.16 -50.38 -18.84
CA GLU A 302 -0.58 -51.61 -19.15
C GLU A 302 -0.47 -52.02 -20.62
N GLN A 303 -0.53 -51.08 -21.56
CA GLN A 303 -0.25 -51.36 -22.98
C GLN A 303 1.14 -51.97 -23.17
N ASN A 304 2.17 -51.38 -22.56
CA ASN A 304 3.54 -51.89 -22.61
C ASN A 304 3.65 -53.28 -21.95
N ARG A 305 2.95 -53.52 -20.82
CA ARG A 305 2.90 -54.84 -20.14
C ARG A 305 2.30 -55.92 -21.04
N LEU A 306 1.19 -55.62 -21.72
CA LEU A 306 0.55 -56.51 -22.67
C LEU A 306 1.42 -56.75 -23.91
N GLU A 307 2.11 -55.72 -24.42
CA GLU A 307 3.04 -55.85 -25.54
C GLU A 307 4.22 -56.77 -25.20
N ILE A 308 4.83 -56.60 -24.02
CA ILE A 308 5.89 -57.49 -23.50
C ILE A 308 5.37 -58.93 -23.41
N ALA A 309 4.24 -59.17 -22.75
CA ALA A 309 3.65 -60.52 -22.64
C ALA A 309 3.31 -61.14 -24.01
N SER A 310 2.95 -60.34 -25.01
CA SER A 310 2.73 -60.82 -26.39
C SER A 310 4.03 -61.24 -27.07
N LYS A 311 5.11 -60.48 -26.86
CA LYS A 311 6.46 -60.79 -27.38
C LYS A 311 7.04 -62.01 -26.68
N GLU A 312 6.86 -62.16 -25.37
CA GLU A 312 7.26 -63.34 -24.60
C GLU A 312 6.56 -64.60 -25.09
N LYS A 313 5.23 -64.55 -25.31
CA LYS A 313 4.49 -65.67 -25.93
C LYS A 313 5.04 -66.04 -27.32
N LYS A 314 5.36 -65.05 -28.15
CA LYS A 314 5.95 -65.30 -29.49
C LYS A 314 7.36 -65.90 -29.40
N ILE A 315 8.19 -65.42 -28.45
CA ILE A 315 9.51 -65.99 -28.16
C ILE A 315 9.37 -67.44 -27.63
N MET A 316 8.34 -67.73 -26.82
CA MET A 316 8.08 -69.08 -26.30
C MET A 316 7.64 -70.05 -27.41
N SER A 317 6.79 -69.61 -28.36
CA SER A 317 6.47 -70.39 -29.56
C SER A 317 7.75 -70.69 -30.35
N ILE A 318 8.51 -69.67 -30.74
CA ILE A 318 9.74 -69.84 -31.55
C ILE A 318 10.78 -70.74 -30.84
N LYS A 319 10.86 -70.68 -29.50
CA LYS A 319 11.69 -71.62 -28.71
C LYS A 319 11.17 -73.06 -28.81
N ASN A 320 9.86 -73.28 -28.72
CA ASN A 320 9.26 -74.61 -28.87
C ASN A 320 9.45 -75.15 -30.29
N ASP A 321 9.19 -74.33 -31.31
CA ASP A 321 9.39 -74.67 -32.73
C ASP A 321 10.86 -75.03 -33.01
N LEU A 322 11.81 -74.33 -32.40
CA LEU A 322 13.24 -74.62 -32.47
C LEU A 322 13.66 -75.90 -31.72
N VAL A 323 12.98 -76.25 -30.62
CA VAL A 323 13.19 -77.53 -29.90
C VAL A 323 12.65 -78.70 -30.73
N LEU A 324 11.44 -78.57 -31.30
CA LEU A 324 10.86 -79.56 -32.20
C LEU A 324 11.72 -79.75 -33.46
N ALA A 325 12.20 -78.66 -34.07
CA ALA A 325 13.13 -78.73 -35.19
C ALA A 325 14.43 -79.47 -34.81
N LYS A 326 15.03 -79.17 -33.65
CA LYS A 326 16.20 -79.90 -33.15
C LYS A 326 15.93 -81.39 -32.91
N GLN A 327 14.76 -81.74 -32.36
CA GLN A 327 14.36 -83.14 -32.18
C GLN A 327 14.23 -83.87 -33.53
N ASN A 328 13.55 -83.25 -34.49
CA ASN A 328 13.38 -83.81 -35.84
C ASN A 328 14.72 -83.97 -36.56
N TYR A 329 15.64 -83.00 -36.46
CA TYR A 329 16.98 -83.12 -37.01
C TYR A 329 17.80 -84.22 -36.29
N SER A 330 17.66 -84.37 -34.97
CA SER A 330 18.31 -85.45 -34.23
C SER A 330 17.80 -86.82 -34.66
N GLN A 331 16.49 -86.97 -34.89
CA GLN A 331 15.88 -88.20 -35.38
C GLN A 331 16.31 -88.53 -36.82
N GLU A 332 16.38 -87.53 -37.71
CA GLU A 332 16.88 -87.75 -39.07
C GLU A 332 18.38 -88.05 -39.09
N VAL A 333 19.18 -87.45 -38.20
CA VAL A 333 20.60 -87.84 -38.01
C VAL A 333 20.69 -89.30 -37.58
N THR A 334 19.93 -89.74 -36.56
CA THR A 334 19.90 -91.15 -36.15
C THR A 334 19.48 -92.08 -37.30
N ARG A 335 18.47 -91.70 -38.10
CA ARG A 335 18.03 -92.48 -39.27
C ARG A 335 19.08 -92.53 -40.38
N LEU A 336 19.86 -91.46 -40.56
CA LEU A 336 20.97 -91.43 -41.50
C LEU A 336 22.18 -92.23 -40.99
N GLU A 337 22.45 -92.23 -39.69
CA GLU A 337 23.48 -93.06 -39.05
C GLU A 337 23.14 -94.55 -39.17
N GLU A 338 21.89 -94.94 -38.85
CA GLU A 338 21.36 -96.29 -39.09
C GLU A 338 21.51 -96.70 -40.56
N LYS A 339 21.15 -95.81 -41.51
CA LYS A 339 21.28 -96.07 -42.94
C LYS A 339 22.74 -96.14 -43.40
N ILE A 340 23.65 -95.36 -42.81
CA ILE A 340 25.08 -95.42 -43.11
C ILE A 340 25.67 -96.75 -42.62
N GLU A 341 25.29 -97.23 -41.43
CA GLU A 341 25.76 -98.53 -40.94
C GLU A 341 25.13 -99.70 -41.71
N GLN A 342 23.87 -99.58 -42.16
CA GLN A 342 23.27 -100.52 -43.14
C GLN A 342 24.06 -100.54 -44.46
N LEU A 343 24.29 -99.37 -45.07
CA LEU A 343 25.07 -99.27 -46.32
C LEU A 343 26.53 -99.70 -46.15
N ARG A 344 27.07 -99.65 -44.92
CA ARG A 344 28.40 -100.16 -44.59
C ARG A 344 28.40 -101.68 -44.52
N LEU A 345 27.41 -102.30 -43.88
CA LEU A 345 27.21 -103.76 -43.89
C LEU A 345 26.99 -104.26 -45.33
N ASP A 346 26.14 -103.57 -46.10
CA ASP A 346 25.92 -103.86 -47.51
C ASP A 346 27.20 -103.69 -48.34
N ALA A 347 28.03 -102.68 -48.06
CA ALA A 347 29.34 -102.51 -48.72
C ALA A 347 30.41 -103.51 -48.25
N GLU A 348 30.28 -104.09 -47.04
CA GLU A 348 31.10 -105.19 -46.56
C GLU A 348 30.71 -106.51 -47.26
N ILE A 349 29.45 -106.61 -47.71
CA ILE A 349 28.93 -107.68 -48.59
C ILE A 349 29.30 -107.43 -50.06
N ASP A 350 29.20 -106.21 -50.58
CA ASP A 350 29.45 -105.88 -52.00
C ASP A 350 30.93 -105.69 -52.36
N ASN A 351 31.82 -105.46 -51.38
CA ASN A 351 33.27 -105.60 -51.59
C ASN A 351 33.67 -107.02 -52.02
N HIS A 352 32.83 -108.03 -51.77
CA HIS A 352 33.04 -109.38 -52.30
C HIS A 352 32.64 -109.55 -53.78
N ASN A 353 31.89 -108.61 -54.38
CA ASN A 353 31.25 -108.81 -55.70
C ASN A 353 31.56 -107.75 -56.79
N SER A 354 32.18 -106.62 -56.46
CA SER A 354 32.17 -105.40 -57.32
C SER A 354 33.45 -105.09 -58.13
N THR A 355 34.21 -106.11 -58.58
CA THR A 355 35.43 -105.90 -59.43
C THR A 355 35.15 -105.94 -60.95
N THR A 356 34.17 -105.17 -61.43
CA THR A 356 33.93 -104.79 -62.85
C THR A 356 32.84 -103.71 -62.88
N GLN A 357 32.76 -102.74 -63.80
CA GLN A 357 33.54 -102.46 -65.03
C GLN A 357 33.56 -100.92 -65.28
N LYS A 358 34.18 -100.44 -66.38
CA LYS A 358 34.43 -99.00 -66.60
C LYS A 358 34.24 -98.52 -68.05
N ASP A 359 33.94 -97.22 -68.18
CA ASP A 359 34.22 -96.29 -69.29
C ASP A 359 33.63 -96.53 -70.72
N THR A 360 32.60 -95.75 -71.09
CA THR A 360 32.36 -95.23 -72.48
C THR A 360 31.76 -93.81 -72.40
N LYS A 361 32.49 -92.72 -72.62
CA LYS A 361 33.04 -92.12 -73.87
C LYS A 361 32.06 -91.26 -74.68
N ASP A 362 32.55 -90.10 -75.08
CA ASP A 362 31.81 -88.91 -75.48
C ASP A 362 31.26 -88.90 -76.92
N LEU A 363 30.08 -88.31 -77.09
CA LEU A 363 29.70 -87.60 -78.31
C LEU A 363 29.13 -86.23 -77.91
N VAL A 364 29.62 -85.15 -78.52
CA VAL A 364 29.10 -83.80 -78.28
C VAL A 364 27.74 -83.65 -78.95
N ASN A 365 26.68 -83.56 -78.15
CA ASN A 365 25.31 -83.55 -78.64
C ASN A 365 24.88 -82.13 -79.06
N PHE A 366 24.16 -82.00 -80.18
CA PHE A 366 23.62 -80.70 -80.62
C PHE A 366 22.62 -80.13 -79.60
N GLU A 367 21.89 -81.03 -78.94
CA GLU A 367 21.00 -80.72 -77.82
C GLU A 367 21.74 -80.09 -76.63
N ASP A 368 23.01 -80.45 -76.40
CA ASP A 368 23.83 -79.90 -75.31
C ASP A 368 24.42 -78.53 -75.66
N PHE A 369 24.74 -78.28 -76.95
CA PHE A 369 25.05 -76.92 -77.42
C PHE A 369 23.85 -75.98 -77.26
N LYS A 370 22.63 -76.45 -77.57
CA LYS A 370 21.40 -75.69 -77.34
C LYS A 370 21.19 -75.40 -75.85
N LYS A 371 21.29 -76.40 -74.97
CA LYS A 371 21.24 -76.21 -73.51
C LYS A 371 22.29 -75.21 -73.02
N LEU A 372 23.51 -75.25 -73.57
CA LEU A 372 24.58 -74.31 -73.23
C LEU A 372 24.25 -72.86 -73.66
N SER A 373 23.63 -72.69 -74.83
CA SER A 373 23.14 -71.38 -75.30
C SER A 373 21.99 -70.86 -74.43
N ASP A 374 21.01 -71.71 -74.10
CA ASP A 374 19.88 -71.35 -73.24
C ASP A 374 20.35 -71.05 -71.80
N ALA A 375 21.34 -71.81 -71.29
CA ALA A 375 22.00 -71.55 -70.01
C ALA A 375 22.80 -70.24 -70.02
N HIS A 376 23.52 -69.93 -71.10
CA HIS A 376 24.23 -68.66 -71.25
C HIS A 376 23.26 -67.47 -71.27
N HIS A 377 22.12 -67.59 -71.97
CA HIS A 377 21.10 -66.53 -71.97
C HIS A 377 20.41 -66.38 -70.60
N LEU A 378 20.14 -67.49 -69.90
CA LEU A 378 19.65 -67.47 -68.52
C LEU A 378 20.68 -66.82 -67.57
N GLN A 379 21.96 -67.14 -67.69
CA GLN A 379 23.05 -66.54 -66.92
C GLN A 379 23.19 -65.04 -67.21
N GLN A 380 23.03 -64.62 -68.47
CA GLN A 380 23.01 -63.20 -68.85
C GLN A 380 21.82 -62.46 -68.22
N LYS A 381 20.62 -63.08 -68.20
CA LYS A 381 19.44 -62.52 -67.53
C LYS A 381 19.61 -62.46 -66.01
N GLN A 382 20.22 -63.49 -65.40
CA GLN A 382 20.57 -63.50 -63.98
C GLN A 382 21.62 -62.42 -63.65
N TYR A 383 22.62 -62.20 -64.50
CA TYR A 383 23.61 -61.14 -64.34
C TYR A 383 22.96 -59.75 -64.37
N LEU A 384 22.10 -59.47 -65.36
CA LEU A 384 21.39 -58.19 -65.46
C LEU A 384 20.46 -57.96 -64.25
N SER A 385 19.72 -58.98 -63.81
CA SER A 385 18.89 -58.88 -62.61
C SER A 385 19.73 -58.72 -61.33
N ALA A 386 20.90 -59.37 -61.24
CA ALA A 386 21.83 -59.17 -60.14
C ALA A 386 22.38 -57.73 -60.13
N GLN A 387 22.73 -57.18 -61.29
CA GLN A 387 23.18 -55.79 -61.44
C GLN A 387 22.08 -54.79 -61.03
N GLU A 388 20.84 -55.00 -61.45
CA GLU A 388 19.68 -54.19 -61.00
C GLU A 388 19.49 -54.28 -59.47
N ASN A 389 19.55 -55.49 -58.90
CA ASN A 389 19.48 -55.71 -57.45
C ASN A 389 20.64 -55.05 -56.69
N TRP A 390 21.84 -54.97 -57.28
CA TRP A 390 22.97 -54.22 -56.71
C TRP A 390 22.73 -52.70 -56.77
N ASN A 391 22.28 -52.17 -57.90
CA ASN A 391 21.94 -50.75 -58.04
C ASN A 391 20.83 -50.31 -57.05
N ILE A 392 19.82 -51.17 -56.84
CA ILE A 392 18.76 -50.93 -55.84
C ILE A 392 19.34 -50.93 -54.42
N LYS A 393 20.26 -51.85 -54.08
CA LYS A 393 20.94 -51.85 -52.78
C LYS A 393 21.83 -50.63 -52.59
N GLU A 394 22.56 -50.22 -53.62
CA GLU A 394 23.39 -49.01 -53.60
C GLU A 394 22.55 -47.76 -53.40
N SER A 395 21.46 -47.59 -54.15
CA SER A 395 20.51 -46.48 -53.98
C SER A 395 19.93 -46.43 -52.56
N ASN A 396 19.50 -47.57 -52.01
CA ASN A 396 19.01 -47.64 -50.62
C ASN A 396 20.11 -47.34 -49.59
N LEU A 397 21.35 -47.75 -49.82
CA LEU A 397 22.49 -47.41 -48.96
C LEU A 397 22.85 -45.93 -49.04
N LEU A 398 22.78 -45.30 -50.22
CA LEU A 398 22.97 -43.87 -50.41
C LEU A 398 21.87 -43.06 -49.71
N LEU A 399 20.60 -43.44 -49.84
CA LEU A 399 19.48 -42.84 -49.10
C LEU A 399 19.64 -43.01 -47.58
N LYS A 400 20.14 -44.17 -47.11
CA LYS A 400 20.44 -44.39 -45.70
C LYS A 400 21.63 -43.54 -45.22
N VAL A 401 22.65 -43.36 -46.04
CA VAL A 401 23.78 -42.45 -45.75
C VAL A 401 23.28 -41.00 -45.68
N GLU A 402 22.42 -40.56 -46.58
CA GLU A 402 21.93 -39.17 -46.60
C GLU A 402 20.97 -38.87 -45.44
N THR A 403 20.09 -39.81 -45.07
CA THR A 403 19.26 -39.68 -43.86
C THR A 403 20.09 -39.73 -42.56
N LEU A 404 21.19 -40.48 -42.52
CA LEU A 404 22.14 -40.42 -41.41
C LEU A 404 22.92 -39.10 -41.38
N LYS A 405 23.28 -38.51 -42.53
CA LYS A 405 23.88 -37.16 -42.58
C LYS A 405 22.92 -36.08 -42.09
N SER A 406 21.67 -36.08 -42.55
CA SER A 406 20.69 -35.06 -42.11
C SER A 406 20.32 -35.22 -40.63
N SER A 407 20.28 -36.45 -40.11
CA SER A 407 20.20 -36.72 -38.67
C SER A 407 21.45 -36.25 -37.92
N LEU A 408 22.66 -36.36 -38.50
CA LEU A 408 23.90 -35.86 -37.90
C LEU A 408 23.95 -34.32 -37.88
N GLU A 409 23.53 -33.63 -38.94
CA GLU A 409 23.46 -32.16 -38.96
C GLU A 409 22.37 -31.62 -38.03
N SER A 410 21.20 -32.26 -37.93
CA SER A 410 20.19 -31.87 -36.93
C SER A 410 20.68 -32.10 -35.50
N ALA A 411 21.43 -33.18 -35.23
CA ALA A 411 22.09 -33.42 -33.95
C ALA A 411 23.21 -32.41 -33.64
N LYS A 412 23.96 -31.94 -34.65
CA LYS A 412 24.92 -30.83 -34.48
C LYS A 412 24.20 -29.51 -34.16
N MET A 413 23.11 -29.20 -34.85
CA MET A 413 22.31 -27.98 -34.64
C MET A 413 21.60 -27.96 -33.28
N THR A 414 21.15 -29.09 -32.76
CA THR A 414 20.63 -29.17 -31.39
C THR A 414 21.76 -29.07 -30.36
N LYS A 415 22.92 -29.70 -30.60
CA LYS A 415 24.11 -29.55 -29.75
C LYS A 415 24.58 -28.11 -29.65
N THR A 416 24.63 -27.34 -30.74
CA THR A 416 25.04 -25.92 -30.69
C THR A 416 24.02 -25.04 -29.98
N LYS A 417 22.72 -25.28 -30.17
CA LYS A 417 21.66 -24.62 -29.38
C LYS A 417 21.82 -24.88 -27.89
N LEU A 418 21.87 -26.15 -27.47
CA LEU A 418 22.07 -26.54 -26.08
C LEU A 418 23.37 -25.99 -25.49
N SER A 419 24.47 -25.96 -26.25
CA SER A 419 25.73 -25.35 -25.82
C SER A 419 25.62 -23.84 -25.58
N ASN A 420 24.84 -23.13 -26.41
CA ASN A 420 24.58 -21.71 -26.23
C ASN A 420 23.67 -21.44 -25.03
N ASP A 421 22.67 -22.30 -24.80
CA ASP A 421 21.75 -22.15 -23.67
C ASP A 421 22.41 -22.52 -22.33
N ILE A 422 23.32 -23.51 -22.32
CA ILE A 422 24.23 -23.77 -21.19
C ILE A 422 25.13 -22.56 -20.92
N ALA A 423 25.68 -21.91 -21.96
CA ALA A 423 26.49 -20.71 -21.79
C ALA A 423 25.69 -19.52 -21.22
N LYS A 424 24.43 -19.32 -21.66
CA LYS A 424 23.50 -18.34 -21.06
C LYS A 424 23.23 -18.66 -19.59
N ALA A 425 22.85 -19.90 -19.27
CA ALA A 425 22.55 -20.32 -17.90
C ALA A 425 23.78 -20.14 -16.98
N THR A 426 24.98 -20.51 -17.46
CA THR A 426 26.24 -20.29 -16.74
C THR A 426 26.48 -18.81 -16.45
N LYS A 427 26.21 -17.92 -17.42
CA LYS A 427 26.31 -16.46 -17.21
C LYS A 427 25.30 -15.96 -16.18
N THR A 428 24.05 -16.44 -16.21
CA THR A 428 23.01 -16.08 -15.22
C THR A 428 23.39 -16.52 -13.81
N ILE A 429 23.86 -17.76 -13.66
CA ILE A 429 24.38 -18.29 -12.39
C ILE A 429 25.57 -17.45 -11.91
N GLN A 430 26.48 -17.07 -12.79
CA GLN A 430 27.62 -16.20 -12.44
C GLN A 430 27.17 -14.81 -11.97
N THR A 431 26.15 -14.20 -12.59
CA THR A 431 25.59 -12.93 -12.10
C THR A 431 24.94 -13.08 -10.73
N GLN A 432 24.12 -14.12 -10.52
CA GLN A 432 23.49 -14.42 -9.23
C GLN A 432 24.53 -14.72 -8.13
N MET A 433 25.64 -15.38 -8.47
CA MET A 433 26.77 -15.60 -7.56
C MET A 433 27.40 -14.27 -7.12
N THR A 434 27.61 -13.31 -8.04
CA THR A 434 28.15 -11.99 -7.68
C THR A 434 27.17 -11.13 -6.86
N GLU A 435 25.87 -11.31 -7.05
CA GLU A 435 24.82 -10.65 -6.27
C GLU A 435 24.72 -11.24 -4.85
N SER A 436 24.73 -12.58 -4.74
CA SER A 436 24.79 -13.29 -3.46
C SER A 436 26.01 -12.90 -2.63
N LEU A 437 27.18 -12.70 -3.26
CA LEU A 437 28.38 -12.19 -2.59
C LEU A 437 28.19 -10.75 -2.07
N LYS A 438 27.60 -9.84 -2.87
CA LYS A 438 27.29 -8.47 -2.42
C LYS A 438 26.32 -8.45 -1.24
N LEU A 439 25.26 -9.25 -1.29
CA LEU A 439 24.30 -9.41 -0.18
C LEU A 439 24.99 -9.96 1.07
N LYS A 440 25.90 -10.93 0.91
CA LYS A 440 26.69 -11.49 2.04
C LYS A 440 27.62 -10.45 2.66
N ASP A 441 28.22 -9.56 1.87
CA ASP A 441 29.06 -8.48 2.40
C ASP A 441 28.24 -7.33 3.02
N GLN A 442 27.04 -7.04 2.50
CA GLN A 442 26.07 -6.17 3.19
C GLN A 442 25.66 -6.76 4.54
N ILE A 443 25.34 -8.06 4.62
CA ILE A 443 25.01 -8.74 5.88
C ILE A 443 26.16 -8.60 6.89
N LYS A 444 27.43 -8.76 6.49
CA LYS A 444 28.58 -8.49 7.38
C LYS A 444 28.62 -7.05 7.88
N GLN A 445 28.33 -6.06 7.02
CA GLN A 445 28.28 -4.65 7.41
C GLN A 445 27.14 -4.36 8.40
N HIS A 446 25.99 -5.01 8.23
CA HIS A 446 24.89 -4.94 9.19
C HIS A 446 25.23 -5.61 10.52
N ILE A 447 25.89 -6.77 10.52
CA ILE A 447 26.38 -7.43 11.74
C ILE A 447 27.39 -6.54 12.48
N SER A 448 28.34 -5.91 11.78
CA SER A 448 29.26 -4.95 12.41
C SER A 448 28.50 -3.82 13.11
N LYS A 449 27.53 -3.20 12.42
CA LYS A 449 26.69 -2.13 12.99
C LYS A 449 25.86 -2.59 14.17
N ILE A 450 25.39 -3.83 14.19
CA ILE A 450 24.66 -4.41 15.33
C ILE A 450 25.62 -4.51 16.52
N ASN A 451 26.81 -5.10 16.36
CA ASN A 451 27.81 -5.19 17.42
C ASN A 451 28.24 -3.80 17.93
N ASP A 452 28.40 -2.82 17.04
CA ASP A 452 28.73 -1.42 17.39
C ASP A 452 27.61 -0.77 18.22
N LEU A 453 26.35 -1.06 17.90
CA LEU A 453 25.17 -0.58 18.64
C LEU A 453 24.97 -1.31 19.98
N GLU A 454 25.21 -2.62 20.05
CA GLU A 454 25.19 -3.42 21.28
C GLU A 454 26.23 -2.91 22.28
N LEU A 455 27.46 -2.65 21.82
CA LEU A 455 28.52 -2.06 22.65
C LEU A 455 28.17 -0.63 23.10
N ALA A 456 27.51 0.16 22.24
CA ALA A 456 27.00 1.46 22.63
C ALA A 456 25.89 1.35 23.71
N LEU A 457 25.00 0.36 23.60
CA LEU A 457 23.90 0.11 24.55
C LEU A 457 24.45 -0.32 25.92
N GLU A 458 25.38 -1.27 25.96
CA GLU A 458 26.09 -1.71 27.19
C GLU A 458 26.78 -0.52 27.91
N SER A 459 27.35 0.43 27.15
CA SER A 459 27.94 1.65 27.72
C SER A 459 26.89 2.61 28.32
N LYS A 460 25.66 2.60 27.81
CA LYS A 460 24.54 3.37 28.35
C LYS A 460 23.93 2.70 29.57
N ASP A 461 23.77 1.38 29.58
CA ASP A 461 23.29 0.64 30.75
C ASP A 461 24.29 0.74 31.91
N SER A 462 25.60 0.67 31.63
CA SER A 462 26.65 1.00 32.60
C SER A 462 26.50 2.43 33.16
N SER A 463 26.20 3.41 32.30
CA SER A 463 25.97 4.81 32.70
C SER A 463 24.70 4.99 33.53
N ILE A 464 23.66 4.19 33.28
CA ILE A 464 22.39 4.19 34.03
C ILE A 464 22.61 3.57 35.42
N GLN A 465 23.28 2.42 35.52
CA GLN A 465 23.67 1.82 36.80
C GLN A 465 24.49 2.79 37.66
N GLU A 466 25.45 3.50 37.05
CA GLU A 466 26.20 4.56 37.72
C GLU A 466 25.31 5.71 38.25
N LEU A 467 24.23 6.05 37.55
CA LEU A 467 23.28 7.10 37.96
C LEU A 467 22.33 6.61 39.06
N ASP A 468 21.83 5.38 38.99
CA ASP A 468 21.01 4.78 40.03
C ASP A 468 21.80 4.59 41.34
N GLU A 469 23.07 4.18 41.27
CA GLU A 469 23.98 4.16 42.43
C GLU A 469 24.11 5.55 43.08
N LYS A 470 24.28 6.61 42.28
CA LYS A 470 24.41 7.99 42.77
C LYS A 470 23.09 8.46 43.40
N LEU A 471 21.96 8.09 42.80
CA LEU A 471 20.61 8.41 43.26
C LEU A 471 20.28 7.66 44.57
N GLU A 472 20.68 6.41 44.72
CA GLU A 472 20.51 5.64 45.97
C GLU A 472 21.43 6.15 47.10
N LYS A 473 22.68 6.50 46.79
CA LYS A 473 23.58 7.19 47.74
C LYS A 473 22.96 8.52 48.22
N LEU A 474 22.36 9.30 47.31
CA LEU A 474 21.66 10.55 47.66
C LEU A 474 20.40 10.32 48.50
N LYS A 475 19.58 9.30 48.17
CA LYS A 475 18.43 8.86 49.01
C LYS A 475 18.88 8.48 50.42
N SER A 476 20.01 7.76 50.55
CA SER A 476 20.57 7.36 51.85
C SER A 476 20.97 8.57 52.68
N VAL A 477 21.70 9.53 52.11
CA VAL A 477 22.07 10.79 52.77
C VAL A 477 20.83 11.59 53.20
N TYR A 478 19.85 11.75 52.33
CA TYR A 478 18.60 12.47 52.64
C TYR A 478 17.81 11.79 53.77
N ASN A 479 17.75 10.45 53.79
CA ASN A 479 17.11 9.71 54.86
C ASN A 479 17.87 9.85 56.20
N GLN A 480 19.21 9.84 56.18
CA GLN A 480 20.01 10.11 57.38
C GLN A 480 19.80 11.53 57.92
N GLU A 481 19.79 12.54 57.04
CA GLU A 481 19.48 13.92 57.42
C GLU A 481 18.07 14.05 58.00
N ARG A 482 17.07 13.42 57.38
CA ARG A 482 15.69 13.39 57.89
C ARG A 482 15.58 12.70 59.26
N ILE A 483 16.34 11.63 59.51
CA ILE A 483 16.43 10.99 60.84
C ILE A 483 17.06 11.95 61.85
N ASN A 484 18.18 12.61 61.50
CA ASN A 484 18.86 13.57 62.36
C ASN A 484 17.97 14.79 62.70
N LEU A 485 17.19 15.28 61.74
CA LEU A 485 16.20 16.34 61.95
C LEU A 485 15.05 15.88 62.85
N ASN A 486 14.52 14.67 62.66
CA ASN A 486 13.49 14.10 63.53
C ASN A 486 14.00 13.91 64.98
N LEU A 487 15.24 13.44 65.17
CA LEU A 487 15.88 13.35 66.50
C LEU A 487 16.02 14.74 67.13
N LYS A 488 16.43 15.74 66.35
CA LYS A 488 16.53 17.14 66.83
C LYS A 488 15.16 17.71 67.21
N ILE A 489 14.11 17.40 66.46
CA ILE A 489 12.72 17.77 66.79
C ILE A 489 12.28 17.07 68.08
N SER A 490 12.52 15.77 68.22
CA SER A 490 12.21 15.01 69.45
C SER A 490 12.87 15.62 70.69
N ASN A 491 14.18 15.90 70.61
CA ASN A 491 14.92 16.50 71.71
C ASN A 491 14.42 17.92 72.05
N LEU A 492 14.01 18.71 71.04
CA LEU A 492 13.42 20.03 71.26
C LEU A 492 12.02 19.93 71.88
N THR A 493 11.21 18.95 71.47
CA THR A 493 9.89 18.67 72.08
C THR A 493 10.05 18.27 73.55
N GLU A 494 10.99 17.38 73.88
CA GLU A 494 11.28 16.95 75.25
C GLU A 494 11.77 18.13 76.13
N VAL A 495 12.56 19.05 75.57
CA VAL A 495 12.98 20.29 76.26
C VAL A 495 11.82 21.26 76.45
N ILE A 496 10.91 21.37 75.48
CA ILE A 496 9.68 22.19 75.61
C ILE A 496 8.75 21.61 76.67
N GLU A 497 8.59 20.28 76.71
CA GLU A 497 7.77 19.57 77.69
C GLU A 497 8.29 19.82 79.12
N LYS A 498 9.59 19.59 79.37
CA LYS A 498 10.23 19.90 80.66
C LYS A 498 10.19 21.40 81.01
N SER A 499 10.21 22.29 80.03
CA SER A 499 10.07 23.75 80.24
C SER A 499 8.64 24.19 80.53
N ASN A 500 7.64 23.39 80.15
CA ASN A 500 6.23 23.58 80.52
C ASN A 500 5.94 23.01 81.91
N GLU A 501 6.48 21.84 82.26
CA GLU A 501 6.39 21.26 83.61
C GLU A 501 6.94 22.21 84.70
N GLN A 502 7.94 23.05 84.36
CA GLN A 502 8.56 24.00 85.29
C GLN A 502 7.83 25.34 85.45
N LYS A 503 6.62 25.54 84.89
CA LYS A 503 5.92 26.84 84.90
C LYS A 503 4.56 26.84 85.58
N HIS A 504 4.56 27.04 86.90
CA HIS A 504 3.45 27.71 87.58
C HIS A 504 3.41 29.22 87.21
N PRO A 505 2.22 29.88 87.24
CA PRO A 505 2.06 31.26 86.78
C PRO A 505 2.24 32.31 87.89
N GLU A 506 2.99 33.38 87.61
CA GLU A 506 2.99 34.69 88.30
C GLU A 506 3.55 35.78 87.35
N PRO A 507 3.31 37.10 87.56
CA PRO A 507 3.34 38.09 86.47
C PRO A 507 4.40 39.21 86.58
N LEU A 508 4.46 40.04 85.52
CA LEU A 508 5.05 41.41 85.44
C LEU A 508 6.58 41.58 85.64
N ARG A 509 7.27 42.10 84.61
CA ARG A 509 7.79 43.50 84.60
C ARG A 509 8.38 43.93 83.24
N LEU A 510 8.82 45.19 83.18
CA LEU A 510 9.09 46.00 81.98
C LEU A 510 10.60 46.34 81.83
N ASP A 511 10.92 47.03 80.73
CA ASP A 511 12.03 47.98 80.54
C ASP A 511 13.41 47.56 80.00
N THR A 512 13.56 47.82 78.69
CA THR A 512 14.67 48.58 78.03
C THR A 512 16.15 48.18 78.22
N LYS A 513 16.81 47.88 77.09
CA LYS A 513 17.89 48.68 76.46
C LYS A 513 18.34 47.95 75.17
N SER A 514 18.23 48.58 74.01
CA SER A 514 19.21 49.53 73.45
C SER A 514 20.59 48.92 73.22
N ASN A 515 20.86 48.56 71.96
CA ASN A 515 21.94 49.27 71.28
C ASN A 515 21.59 49.50 69.79
N ARG A 516 22.22 50.50 69.18
CA ARG A 516 21.96 50.98 67.82
C ARG A 516 23.28 51.00 67.04
N ASP A 517 23.19 51.33 65.75
CA ASP A 517 24.32 51.54 64.81
C ASP A 517 25.01 50.21 64.40
N ASN A 518 25.48 50.01 63.15
CA ASN A 518 25.71 50.97 62.05
C ASN A 518 25.04 50.59 60.72
N LEU A 519 24.94 51.59 59.83
CA LEU A 519 24.55 51.45 58.42
C LEU A 519 25.77 51.18 57.53
N SER A 520 25.59 50.39 56.47
CA SER A 520 26.20 50.67 55.16
C SER A 520 25.47 49.92 54.04
N ASN A 521 25.05 50.64 52.99
CA ASN A 521 24.50 50.04 51.77
C ASN A 521 25.58 49.33 50.96
N ALA A 522 25.23 48.25 50.25
CA ALA A 522 25.35 48.19 48.79
C ALA A 522 24.71 46.93 48.20
N ASN A 523 23.99 47.10 47.08
CA ASN A 523 23.71 46.01 46.14
C ASN A 523 25.01 45.69 45.37
N LEU A 524 25.27 44.41 45.06
CA LEU A 524 25.35 43.87 43.68
C LEU A 524 26.14 42.55 43.56
N SER A 525 25.88 41.86 42.46
CA SER A 525 26.71 40.85 41.79
C SER A 525 26.95 39.51 42.52
N TRP A 526 26.28 38.46 42.01
CA TRP A 526 26.79 37.09 42.13
C TRP A 526 27.90 36.89 41.10
N ASN A 527 29.14 36.65 41.56
CA ASN A 527 30.17 35.86 40.86
C ASN A 527 31.36 35.58 41.81
N ASP A 528 32.18 34.60 41.43
CA ASP A 528 33.49 34.26 42.02
C ASP A 528 33.57 33.98 43.53
N ILE A 529 33.32 32.72 43.91
CA ILE A 529 34.15 32.03 44.91
C ILE A 529 34.61 30.68 44.33
N ARG A 530 35.93 30.46 44.27
CA ARG A 530 36.55 29.18 43.91
C ARG A 530 36.83 28.33 45.16
N LEU A 531 36.69 27.02 44.97
CA LEU A 531 37.49 25.91 45.54
C LEU A 531 38.47 26.22 46.70
N GLY A 532 38.33 25.50 47.82
CA GLY A 532 39.45 25.23 48.73
C GLY A 532 39.05 24.82 50.16
N GLU A 533 39.22 23.52 50.49
CA GLU A 533 39.78 22.99 51.75
C GLU A 533 39.13 23.36 53.12
N SER A 534 39.17 22.55 54.20
CA SER A 534 39.64 21.18 54.48
C SER A 534 39.15 20.75 55.88
N SER A 535 39.15 19.49 56.32
CA SER A 535 39.25 18.17 55.64
C SER A 535 38.86 17.08 56.65
N THR A 536 38.32 15.94 56.19
CA THR A 536 38.30 14.68 56.98
C THR A 536 38.59 13.47 56.08
N THR A 537 39.83 13.01 56.11
CA THR A 537 40.23 11.71 55.55
C THR A 537 41.31 11.07 56.44
N PRO A 538 41.34 9.74 56.54
CA PRO A 538 42.56 8.98 56.76
C PRO A 538 42.94 8.26 55.46
N ALA A 539 44.14 8.48 54.95
CA ALA A 539 44.69 7.77 53.80
C ALA A 539 45.77 6.78 54.24
N LEU A 540 45.92 5.65 53.53
CA LEU A 540 47.18 4.89 53.53
C LEU A 540 47.45 4.21 52.17
N ASN A 541 48.56 4.64 51.56
CA ASN A 541 49.44 4.04 50.56
C ASN A 541 48.94 3.31 49.29
N LYS A 542 49.51 3.80 48.17
CA LYS A 542 49.89 3.02 46.97
C LYS A 542 51.14 2.17 47.27
N GLU A 543 51.42 1.20 46.38
CA GLU A 543 52.63 1.09 45.51
C GLU A 543 52.72 -0.36 44.98
N TYR A 544 52.65 -0.64 43.66
CA TYR A 544 53.63 -0.31 42.62
C TYR A 544 53.01 -0.38 41.20
N SER A 545 53.76 -0.01 40.16
CA SER A 545 53.34 -0.10 38.75
C SER A 545 54.52 -0.16 37.78
N ILE A 546 54.25 -0.51 36.51
CA ILE A 546 55.12 -0.40 35.32
C ILE A 546 56.26 -1.45 35.22
N PHE A 547 56.23 -2.27 34.16
CA PHE A 547 57.18 -2.16 33.03
C PHE A 547 56.63 -2.87 31.76
N PHE A 548 57.27 -2.61 30.61
CA PHE A 548 56.76 -2.79 29.25
C PHE A 548 57.39 -3.99 28.50
N ASN A 549 56.73 -4.44 27.41
CA ASN A 549 57.24 -5.10 26.17
C ASN A 549 58.43 -6.10 26.28
N ASN A 550 58.40 -7.26 25.60
CA ASN A 550 58.46 -7.28 24.12
C ASN A 550 58.12 -8.62 23.42
N SER A 551 57.58 -8.51 22.20
CA SER A 551 57.56 -9.43 21.04
C SER A 551 57.47 -10.97 21.14
N SER A 552 56.43 -11.46 20.42
CA SER A 552 56.41 -12.57 19.43
C SER A 552 56.58 -14.04 19.85
N HIS A 553 55.52 -14.83 19.60
CA HIS A 553 55.42 -15.60 18.34
C HIS A 553 53.99 -16.09 18.02
N ASN A 554 53.75 -16.47 16.77
CA ASN A 554 52.50 -17.09 16.32
C ASN A 554 52.39 -18.55 16.79
N HIS A 555 51.20 -19.03 17.14
CA HIS A 555 50.32 -19.75 16.20
C HIS A 555 49.02 -20.25 16.86
N SER A 556 47.96 -20.37 16.06
CA SER A 556 46.63 -20.87 16.44
C SER A 556 46.61 -22.39 16.63
N SER A 557 45.67 -22.92 17.43
CA SER A 557 44.58 -23.79 16.94
C SER A 557 43.68 -24.41 18.02
N ALA A 558 42.36 -24.30 17.79
CA ALA A 558 41.31 -25.29 18.06
C ALA A 558 40.84 -25.66 19.48
N SER A 559 39.59 -26.14 19.51
CA SER A 559 38.93 -26.98 20.53
C SER A 559 38.50 -26.34 21.85
N PHE A 560 37.31 -25.70 21.85
CA PHE A 560 36.38 -25.79 22.97
C PHE A 560 34.92 -25.75 22.47
N THR A 561 34.32 -26.92 22.28
CA THR A 561 32.87 -27.12 22.11
C THR A 561 32.46 -28.32 22.95
N GLU A 562 32.08 -28.07 24.19
CA GLU A 562 31.64 -29.08 25.15
C GLU A 562 30.15 -29.39 24.96
N ILE A 563 29.85 -30.31 24.05
CA ILE A 563 28.57 -31.02 23.95
C ILE A 563 28.90 -32.51 23.87
N GLY A 564 28.30 -33.31 24.76
CA GLY A 564 28.56 -34.74 24.86
C GLY A 564 27.96 -35.53 23.69
N ASP A 565 28.75 -36.46 23.15
CA ASP A 565 28.34 -37.44 22.15
C ASP A 565 28.76 -38.81 22.66
N ASP A 566 27.83 -39.51 23.33
CA ASP A 566 28.14 -40.66 24.18
C ASP A 566 27.47 -41.96 23.65
N MET A 567 28.32 -42.94 23.35
CA MET A 567 28.05 -44.38 23.14
C MET A 567 26.82 -44.82 22.30
N TYR A 568 27.11 -45.34 21.11
CA TYR A 568 26.22 -46.27 20.40
C TYR A 568 26.14 -47.64 21.13
N ASP A 569 25.00 -47.95 21.75
CA ASP A 569 24.46 -49.33 21.75
C ASP A 569 23.44 -49.43 20.59
N ARG A 570 23.46 -50.40 19.66
CA ARG A 570 24.03 -51.76 19.59
C ARG A 570 23.23 -52.88 20.29
N GLU A 571 21.97 -53.05 19.89
CA GLU A 571 21.44 -54.41 19.68
C GLU A 571 20.75 -54.58 18.31
N GLN A 572 21.41 -55.34 17.42
CA GLN A 572 20.72 -56.26 16.52
C GLN A 572 21.10 -57.67 16.95
N SER A 573 20.12 -58.55 17.13
CA SER A 573 20.36 -59.99 17.34
C SER A 573 19.21 -60.83 16.79
N SER A 574 19.36 -61.23 15.53
CA SER A 574 18.58 -62.29 14.90
C SER A 574 18.97 -63.64 15.50
N TYR A 575 18.13 -64.19 16.38
CA TYR A 575 18.43 -65.47 17.02
C TYR A 575 18.24 -66.66 16.08
N SER A 576 19.33 -67.42 15.89
CA SER A 576 19.35 -68.75 15.29
C SER A 576 20.21 -69.69 16.14
N SER A 577 19.70 -70.88 16.44
CA SER A 577 20.29 -71.96 17.26
C SER A 577 19.37 -73.18 17.17
N GLN A 578 19.74 -74.47 17.30
CA GLN A 578 21.01 -75.21 17.52
C GLN A 578 20.68 -76.72 17.20
N VAL A 579 21.52 -77.74 16.95
CA VAL A 579 22.98 -78.07 16.95
C VAL A 579 23.18 -79.04 15.75
N GLY A 580 24.34 -79.32 15.12
CA GLY A 580 25.73 -78.83 15.24
C GLY A 580 26.76 -79.99 15.11
N VAL A 581 28.05 -79.65 14.95
CA VAL A 581 29.26 -80.53 15.01
C VAL A 581 29.41 -81.62 13.90
N GLY A 582 30.55 -81.64 13.17
CA GLY A 582 30.79 -82.69 12.14
C GLY A 582 32.05 -82.66 11.26
N VAL A 583 33.21 -82.22 11.77
CA VAL A 583 34.59 -82.50 11.25
C VAL A 583 34.82 -82.79 9.74
N GLY A 584 35.42 -81.81 9.04
CA GLY A 584 36.67 -81.99 8.28
C GLY A 584 36.68 -82.57 6.84
N GLY A 585 37.69 -82.13 6.07
CA GLY A 585 38.17 -82.81 4.86
C GLY A 585 37.50 -82.40 3.53
N GLY A 586 38.28 -81.81 2.61
CA GLY A 586 37.79 -81.44 1.29
C GLY A 586 37.70 -82.61 0.30
N GLY A 587 36.89 -82.46 -0.75
CA GLY A 587 36.80 -83.41 -1.86
C GLY A 587 36.06 -82.82 -3.06
N VAL A 588 36.72 -82.77 -4.22
CA VAL A 588 36.08 -82.47 -5.51
C VAL A 588 35.51 -83.76 -6.08
N VAL A 589 34.21 -83.81 -6.39
CA VAL A 589 33.59 -84.86 -7.19
C VAL A 589 32.57 -84.23 -8.16
N VAL A 590 32.43 -84.83 -9.35
CA VAL A 590 31.61 -84.36 -10.48
C VAL A 590 30.51 -85.38 -10.78
N GLY A 591 29.35 -84.91 -11.26
CA GLY A 591 28.24 -85.73 -11.76
C GLY A 591 27.00 -85.70 -10.87
N GLY A 592 25.80 -86.07 -11.35
CA GLY A 592 25.45 -86.50 -12.71
C GLY A 592 24.45 -87.66 -12.71
N GLY A 593 23.41 -87.58 -13.53
CA GLY A 593 22.29 -88.55 -13.56
C GLY A 593 21.06 -88.05 -12.79
N THR A 594 19.84 -87.95 -13.35
CA THR A 594 18.95 -88.94 -14.03
C THR A 594 18.22 -89.87 -13.06
N GLY A 595 16.88 -89.84 -13.08
CA GLY A 595 16.03 -90.73 -12.30
C GLY A 595 14.56 -90.29 -12.30
N GLU A 596 13.78 -90.70 -13.29
CA GLU A 596 12.31 -90.69 -13.22
C GLU A 596 11.83 -91.83 -12.30
N SER A 597 10.63 -91.71 -11.72
CA SER A 597 9.54 -92.69 -11.94
C SER A 597 8.23 -92.31 -11.25
N SER A 598 7.16 -92.64 -11.94
CA SER A 598 5.76 -92.41 -11.55
C SER A 598 5.22 -93.52 -10.64
N LEU A 599 4.08 -93.23 -10.00
CA LEU A 599 3.08 -94.16 -9.46
C LEU A 599 3.50 -95.28 -8.48
N ASN A 600 2.82 -95.31 -7.34
CA ASN A 600 2.15 -96.56 -6.94
C ASN A 600 0.83 -96.28 -6.21
N PHE A 601 -0.18 -97.12 -6.44
CA PHE A 601 -1.55 -96.98 -5.91
C PHE A 601 -1.81 -98.06 -4.86
N GLY A 602 -2.25 -97.68 -3.66
CA GLY A 602 -2.52 -98.63 -2.57
C GLY A 602 -3.17 -98.00 -1.36
N VAL A 603 -4.51 -98.05 -1.31
CA VAL A 603 -5.31 -97.72 -0.12
C VAL A 603 -5.87 -99.02 0.45
N PRO A 604 -5.64 -99.33 1.74
CA PRO A 604 -6.80 -99.47 2.62
C PRO A 604 -6.59 -99.02 4.09
N THR A 605 -7.69 -99.06 4.86
CA THR A 605 -7.77 -99.06 6.34
C THR A 605 -7.35 -97.81 7.14
N SER A 606 -8.21 -96.78 7.06
CA SER A 606 -8.89 -96.20 8.23
C SER A 606 -8.25 -96.34 9.64
N ASN A 607 -7.37 -95.40 10.04
CA ASN A 607 -7.35 -94.89 11.42
C ASN A 607 -6.64 -93.53 11.67
N GLN A 608 -6.13 -92.83 10.64
CA GLN A 608 -5.35 -91.58 10.82
C GLN A 608 -6.15 -90.25 10.71
N ASN A 609 -7.40 -90.26 10.25
CA ASN A 609 -8.13 -89.02 9.92
C ASN A 609 -8.32 -88.05 11.10
N ASN A 610 -8.46 -88.53 12.33
CA ASN A 610 -8.63 -87.65 13.49
C ASN A 610 -7.36 -86.84 13.80
N ASN A 611 -6.17 -87.41 13.56
CA ASN A 611 -4.90 -86.72 13.80
C ASN A 611 -4.65 -85.66 12.72
N ASN A 612 -4.96 -85.94 11.45
CA ASN A 612 -4.85 -84.96 10.37
C ASN A 612 -5.79 -83.77 10.59
N ASN A 613 -7.02 -84.02 11.02
CA ASN A 613 -7.96 -82.96 11.42
C ASN A 613 -7.45 -82.16 12.63
N LEU A 614 -6.88 -82.82 13.65
CA LEU A 614 -6.28 -82.13 14.81
C LEU A 614 -5.08 -81.26 14.40
N HIS A 615 -4.20 -81.73 13.51
CA HIS A 615 -3.08 -80.92 12.98
C HIS A 615 -3.57 -79.73 12.14
N LEU A 616 -4.62 -79.91 11.33
CA LEU A 616 -5.22 -78.82 10.56
C LEU A 616 -5.89 -77.79 11.49
N VAL A 617 -6.65 -78.23 12.49
CA VAL A 617 -7.24 -77.35 13.52
C VAL A 617 -6.14 -76.61 14.28
N ASN A 618 -5.09 -77.28 14.76
CA ASN A 618 -3.96 -76.63 15.43
C ASN A 618 -3.26 -75.59 14.53
N LYS A 619 -3.11 -75.87 13.23
CA LYS A 619 -2.57 -74.91 12.25
C LYS A 619 -3.50 -73.72 12.06
N MET A 620 -4.82 -73.94 11.98
CA MET A 620 -5.82 -72.86 11.89
C MET A 620 -5.87 -72.04 13.18
N SER A 621 -5.88 -72.65 14.37
CA SER A 621 -5.82 -71.94 15.65
C SER A 621 -4.51 -71.17 15.86
N SER A 622 -3.38 -71.68 15.36
CA SER A 622 -2.11 -70.94 15.34
C SER A 622 -2.15 -69.75 14.38
N ASN A 623 -2.84 -69.87 13.25
CA ASN A 623 -3.03 -68.78 12.31
C ASN A 623 -4.02 -67.72 12.82
N ILE A 624 -5.09 -68.15 13.51
CA ILE A 624 -6.04 -67.29 14.22
C ILE A 624 -5.28 -66.49 15.29
N ARG A 625 -4.52 -67.13 16.18
CA ARG A 625 -3.69 -66.42 17.17
C ARG A 625 -2.71 -65.44 16.55
N ARG A 626 -2.09 -65.79 15.42
CA ARG A 626 -1.24 -64.86 14.69
C ARG A 626 -2.05 -63.64 14.21
N LEU A 627 -3.20 -63.84 13.58
CA LEU A 627 -4.05 -62.76 13.10
C LEU A 627 -4.66 -61.93 14.24
N GLU A 628 -4.95 -62.53 15.40
CA GLU A 628 -5.36 -61.84 16.62
C GLU A 628 -4.24 -60.94 17.16
N ILE A 629 -3.00 -61.42 17.18
CA ILE A 629 -1.82 -60.62 17.54
C ILE A 629 -1.58 -59.52 16.50
N GLU A 630 -1.64 -59.83 15.21
CA GLU A 630 -1.41 -58.89 14.09
C GLU A 630 -2.48 -57.77 14.08
N LEU A 631 -3.73 -58.11 14.41
CA LEU A 631 -4.82 -57.15 14.63
C LEU A 631 -4.60 -56.31 15.89
N HIS A 632 -4.13 -56.90 16.99
CA HIS A 632 -3.82 -56.17 18.22
C HIS A 632 -2.64 -55.19 18.02
N THR A 633 -1.56 -55.60 17.35
CA THR A 633 -0.43 -54.71 17.04
C THR A 633 -0.85 -53.59 16.10
N LEU A 634 -1.64 -53.87 15.06
CA LEU A 634 -2.19 -52.83 14.18
C LEU A 634 -3.13 -51.85 14.91
N LYS A 635 -3.89 -52.34 15.91
CA LYS A 635 -4.75 -51.49 16.74
C LYS A 635 -3.93 -50.60 17.68
N ASP A 636 -2.86 -51.13 18.28
CA ASP A 636 -1.99 -50.39 19.19
C ASP A 636 -1.14 -49.38 18.42
N GLU A 637 -0.64 -49.74 17.24
CA GLU A 637 0.00 -48.82 16.28
C GLU A 637 -0.96 -47.71 15.84
N TYR A 638 -2.23 -48.04 15.54
CA TYR A 638 -3.25 -47.04 15.20
C TYR A 638 -3.54 -46.09 16.37
N SER A 639 -3.62 -46.60 17.61
CA SER A 639 -3.78 -45.76 18.80
C SER A 639 -2.59 -44.82 18.97
N LYS A 640 -1.36 -45.35 18.88
CA LYS A 640 -0.13 -44.56 18.97
C LYS A 640 -0.03 -43.49 17.86
N LEU A 641 -0.49 -43.80 16.65
CA LEU A 641 -0.54 -42.85 15.54
C LEU A 641 -1.61 -41.76 15.77
N LEU A 642 -2.70 -42.08 16.45
CA LEU A 642 -3.72 -41.12 16.87
C LEU A 642 -3.21 -40.18 17.97
N ASP A 643 -2.48 -40.73 18.96
CA ASP A 643 -1.83 -39.95 20.02
C ASP A 643 -0.75 -39.01 19.44
N GLU A 644 0.08 -39.50 18.52
CA GLU A 644 1.07 -38.70 17.79
C GLU A 644 0.43 -37.62 16.90
N LYS A 645 -0.74 -37.91 16.31
CA LYS A 645 -1.54 -36.92 15.57
C LYS A 645 -2.06 -35.83 16.50
N GLU A 646 -2.66 -36.18 17.64
CA GLU A 646 -3.20 -35.18 18.57
C GLU A 646 -2.08 -34.30 19.14
N ALA A 647 -0.94 -34.89 19.52
CA ALA A 647 0.24 -34.16 19.99
C ALA A 647 0.72 -33.13 18.93
N ARG A 648 0.70 -33.49 17.64
CA ARG A 648 1.06 -32.60 16.53
C ARG A 648 0.02 -31.52 16.24
N GLU A 649 -1.26 -31.81 16.43
CA GLU A 649 -2.33 -30.80 16.34
C GLU A 649 -2.25 -29.80 17.51
N GLN A 650 -1.91 -30.26 18.73
CA GLN A 650 -1.62 -29.39 19.87
C GLN A 650 -0.34 -28.55 19.66
N GLU A 651 0.73 -29.14 19.11
CA GLU A 651 1.97 -28.43 18.73
C GLU A 651 1.67 -27.32 17.70
N LEU A 652 0.89 -27.63 16.66
CA LEU A 652 0.47 -26.69 15.62
C LEU A 652 -0.36 -25.53 16.19
N LEU A 653 -1.31 -25.80 17.10
CA LEU A 653 -2.12 -24.76 17.76
C LEU A 653 -1.25 -23.84 18.62
N ASN A 654 -0.26 -24.38 19.34
CA ASN A 654 0.70 -23.58 20.09
C ASN A 654 1.58 -22.72 19.17
N ALA A 655 2.05 -23.28 18.05
CA ALA A 655 2.82 -22.53 17.05
C ALA A 655 2.00 -21.40 16.42
N MET A 656 0.72 -21.62 16.11
CA MET A 656 -0.20 -20.58 15.62
C MET A 656 -0.38 -19.46 16.66
N LYS A 657 -0.56 -19.79 17.94
CA LYS A 657 -0.71 -18.82 19.02
C LYS A 657 0.56 -17.98 19.24
N ILE A 658 1.73 -18.59 19.14
CA ILE A 658 3.02 -17.88 19.21
C ILE A 658 3.18 -16.95 18.00
N ASN A 659 2.79 -17.39 16.79
CA ASN A 659 2.80 -16.57 15.59
C ASN A 659 1.85 -15.36 15.72
N GLU A 660 0.64 -15.54 16.24
CA GLU A 660 -0.28 -14.44 16.55
C GLU A 660 0.33 -13.43 17.55
N GLN A 661 0.98 -13.92 18.60
CA GLN A 661 1.71 -13.05 19.55
C GLN A 661 2.86 -12.29 18.87
N VAL A 662 3.68 -12.95 18.05
CA VAL A 662 4.76 -12.31 17.28
C VAL A 662 4.23 -11.24 16.32
N ASN A 663 3.10 -11.50 15.65
CA ASN A 663 2.45 -10.50 14.80
C ASN A 663 1.94 -9.30 15.62
N SER A 664 1.34 -9.53 16.80
CA SER A 664 0.89 -8.44 17.69
C SER A 664 2.06 -7.57 18.18
N LEU A 665 3.21 -8.17 18.50
CA LEU A 665 4.43 -7.47 18.87
C LEU A 665 5.04 -6.73 17.67
N THR A 666 5.02 -7.33 16.47
CA THR A 666 5.51 -6.71 15.23
C THR A 666 4.69 -5.48 14.84
N LEU A 667 3.37 -5.50 15.06
CA LEU A 667 2.51 -4.33 14.87
C LEU A 667 2.86 -3.22 15.88
N LYS A 668 3.04 -3.58 17.16
CA LYS A 668 3.42 -2.63 18.21
C LYS A 668 4.82 -2.05 18.01
N ILE A 669 5.77 -2.82 17.48
CA ILE A 669 7.10 -2.33 17.10
C ILE A 669 6.95 -1.26 16.01
N LYS A 670 6.14 -1.51 14.97
CA LYS A 670 5.90 -0.51 13.90
C LYS A 670 5.21 0.76 14.40
N GLU A 671 4.25 0.64 15.30
CA GLU A 671 3.61 1.79 15.97
C GLU A 671 4.66 2.61 16.77
N LEU A 672 5.57 1.94 17.46
CA LEU A 672 6.67 2.59 18.18
C LEU A 672 7.70 3.22 17.22
N GLU A 673 8.06 2.55 16.13
CA GLU A 673 8.93 3.09 15.07
C GLU A 673 8.33 4.35 14.43
N GLU A 674 7.03 4.34 14.10
CA GLU A 674 6.31 5.49 13.55
C GLU A 674 6.25 6.66 14.55
N THR A 675 5.98 6.40 15.84
CA THR A 675 6.02 7.45 16.87
C THR A 675 7.43 7.96 17.17
N ILE A 676 8.48 7.16 16.97
CA ILE A 676 9.87 7.62 17.08
C ILE A 676 10.23 8.54 15.92
N GLU A 677 9.86 8.20 14.69
CA GLU A 677 10.15 9.07 13.53
C GLU A 677 9.32 10.37 13.58
N GLU A 678 8.05 10.31 14.00
CA GLU A 678 7.22 11.51 14.24
C GLU A 678 7.83 12.44 15.33
N LYS A 679 8.59 11.88 16.28
CA LYS A 679 9.35 12.64 17.28
C LYS A 679 10.66 13.18 16.71
N ASN A 680 11.36 12.41 15.90
CA ASN A 680 12.59 12.79 15.19
C ASN A 680 12.34 13.98 14.25
N GLU A 681 11.25 13.98 13.48
CA GLU A 681 10.83 15.13 12.66
C GLU A 681 10.52 16.38 13.51
N LYS A 682 9.87 16.20 14.66
CA LYS A 682 9.56 17.29 15.60
C LYS A 682 10.81 17.84 16.30
N GLU A 683 11.79 17.00 16.60
CA GLU A 683 13.08 17.44 17.14
C GLU A 683 13.88 18.19 16.07
N LYS A 684 13.97 17.65 14.85
CA LYS A 684 14.65 18.30 13.72
C LYS A 684 14.06 19.68 13.40
N THR A 685 12.74 19.80 13.30
CA THR A 685 12.06 21.09 13.05
C THR A 685 12.17 22.06 14.23
N MET A 686 12.24 21.55 15.48
CA MET A 686 12.56 22.38 16.65
C MET A 686 14.00 22.89 16.61
N LEU A 687 14.97 22.05 16.22
CA LEU A 687 16.38 22.43 16.08
C LEU A 687 16.59 23.46 14.96
N GLU A 688 15.89 23.30 13.83
CA GLU A 688 15.87 24.27 12.72
C GLU A 688 15.33 25.64 13.20
N LEU A 689 14.19 25.65 13.89
CA LEU A 689 13.56 26.86 14.45
C LEU A 689 14.33 27.48 15.63
N ILE A 690 15.16 26.70 16.34
CA ILE A 690 16.15 27.21 17.31
C ILE A 690 17.35 27.83 16.56
N GLY A 691 17.77 27.24 15.44
CA GLY A 691 18.79 27.79 14.54
C GLY A 691 18.40 29.16 13.99
N GLU A 692 17.23 29.27 13.36
CA GLU A 692 16.67 30.55 12.86
C GLU A 692 16.64 31.64 13.95
N LYS A 693 16.24 31.28 15.18
CA LYS A 693 16.21 32.21 16.32
C LYS A 693 17.60 32.59 16.80
N SER A 694 18.57 31.66 16.74
CA SER A 694 19.96 31.96 17.08
C SER A 694 20.60 32.89 16.05
N GLU A 695 20.24 32.75 14.78
CA GLU A 695 20.66 33.65 13.69
C GLU A 695 20.05 35.05 13.88
N GLN A 696 18.72 35.15 14.07
CA GLN A 696 18.04 36.43 14.38
C GLN A 696 18.60 37.14 15.62
N VAL A 697 18.97 36.40 16.67
CA VAL A 697 19.61 36.97 17.85
C VAL A 697 21.05 37.45 17.54
N SER A 698 21.76 36.78 16.65
CA SER A 698 23.09 37.23 16.18
C SER A 698 23.00 38.48 15.30
N GLU A 699 22.01 38.56 14.40
CA GLU A 699 21.73 39.75 13.59
C GLU A 699 21.39 40.95 14.49
N LEU A 700 20.45 40.79 15.42
CA LEU A 700 20.07 41.86 16.36
C LEU A 700 21.21 42.26 17.31
N GLN A 701 22.15 41.37 17.61
CA GLN A 701 23.37 41.73 18.35
C GLN A 701 24.36 42.54 17.49
N ALA A 702 24.46 42.26 16.20
CA ALA A 702 25.23 43.07 15.26
C ALA A 702 24.60 44.46 15.10
N ASP A 703 23.28 44.56 14.85
CA ASP A 703 22.55 45.84 14.79
C ASP A 703 22.79 46.71 16.04
N VAL A 704 22.75 46.10 17.23
CA VAL A 704 23.00 46.80 18.50
C VAL A 704 24.47 47.20 18.67
N MET A 705 25.42 46.45 18.11
CA MET A 705 26.83 46.86 18.06
C MET A 705 27.05 48.03 17.09
N ASP A 706 26.49 47.97 15.89
CA ASP A 706 26.59 49.02 14.88
C ASP A 706 25.94 50.32 15.36
N LEU A 707 24.73 50.26 15.94
CA LEU A 707 24.09 51.42 16.58
C LEU A 707 24.96 52.01 17.70
N LYS A 708 25.61 51.17 18.50
CA LYS A 708 26.51 51.60 19.59
C LYS A 708 27.80 52.22 19.05
N GLU A 709 28.31 51.76 17.90
CA GLU A 709 29.45 52.38 17.22
C GLU A 709 29.07 53.70 16.56
N ILE A 710 27.90 53.79 15.91
CA ILE A 710 27.34 55.04 15.37
C ILE A 710 27.16 56.07 16.49
N CYS A 711 26.58 55.70 17.63
CA CYS A 711 26.43 56.61 18.77
C CYS A 711 27.78 57.05 19.35
N ARG A 712 28.77 56.15 19.43
CA ARG A 712 30.14 56.51 19.84
C ARG A 712 30.79 57.49 18.85
N SER A 713 30.65 57.26 17.55
CA SER A 713 31.16 58.12 16.48
C SER A 713 30.50 59.50 16.50
N GLN A 714 29.19 59.57 16.71
CA GLN A 714 28.46 60.83 16.87
C GLN A 714 28.91 61.59 18.13
N VAL A 715 29.10 60.91 19.27
CA VAL A 715 29.63 61.55 20.49
C VAL A 715 31.07 62.05 20.28
N GLN A 716 31.91 61.27 19.60
CA GLN A 716 33.28 61.66 19.25
C GLN A 716 33.30 62.91 18.36
N GLN A 717 32.49 62.93 17.30
CA GLN A 717 32.31 64.11 16.43
C GLN A 717 31.76 65.32 17.19
N MET A 718 30.84 65.12 18.14
CA MET A 718 30.35 66.22 19.00
C MET A 718 31.42 66.76 19.94
N ILE A 719 32.32 65.93 20.46
CA ILE A 719 33.47 66.36 21.28
C ILE A 719 34.44 67.19 20.41
N GLU A 720 34.77 66.69 19.21
CA GLU A 720 35.61 67.39 18.22
C GLU A 720 35.01 68.74 17.78
N LEU A 721 33.68 68.84 17.70
CA LEU A 721 32.97 70.09 17.36
C LEU A 721 32.75 71.05 18.55
N GLN A 722 32.66 70.55 19.79
CA GLN A 722 32.48 71.40 20.98
C GLN A 722 33.80 71.99 21.51
N GLY A 723 34.94 71.42 21.11
CA GLY A 723 36.23 72.11 21.05
C GLY A 723 37.27 71.66 22.06
N LEU A 724 38.45 71.32 21.54
CA LEU A 724 39.75 71.35 22.21
C LEU A 724 40.85 71.64 21.18
#